data_AF-A0A800CLU9-F1
#
_entry.id   AF-A0A800CLU9-F1
#
_cell.length_a   1.000
_cell.length_b   1.000
_cell.length_c   1.000
_cell.angle_alpha   90.00
_cell.angle_beta   90.00
_cell.angle_gamma   90.00
#
_symmetry.space_group_name_H-M   'P 1'
#
loop_
_entity.id
_entity.type
_entity.pdbx_description
1 polymer ?
#
loop_
_entity_poly.entity_id
_entity_poly.type
_entity_poly.pdbx_seq_one_letter_code
_entity_poly.pdbx_strand_id
1 'polypeptide(L)'
;MNISGISFSGLISGLDTSSIIDQLMQIARRPIEMIEGQKSQIEDKISAWQEVNGRLAALSSAVSPLVDSGSFRRYRATLSDSDLFSVSLSSDAAPGLYTVEVLQLASSEQISSNSFSDTSSGLGLAGEFLINGVRIYVEADDSLTDIKDEINSANAGVTAAIINISDTDHRLIITSNQTGSEGIDLAEVSGDVLKGLGFIDETISLKHPLGGGAESDTFADITSPIGTLLSLSAPPSGTVTIGDKTISVDLSTDSLQAIKEKIEAASPTGVSVSVVEDTSSGSTRYKLQITGTTQFSDDNNVLQVLGILESGHANQLQEGADAKIKLNGIEIIRSSNTIEDAIDGITLNLQKAEPGRTVTMEVSLDVDAIKGLIQDFVDAYNDLASYINEQFDYDVETGQGGTLLGDATLLTIHSRLRSILINEISGENGDLTALVRIGIASDGKGILSIDDSKLTDAIQNNLDQVINLFAVQQGSATDKIEYLSHTRATKPGIYNVVITQAAEQASVTGSTPVQDGGLSQDEALTITELTSGMSETVQLYAGDTVDTIVDRINSLLHQRIAQVLTSDTANTTDGETPITGNTTFGEIFDANVSNGDTITISGTDRDGNPISRTFTISDVNTTRISDLLNEIQNAFSGGVTATVDSDGRLVITDNTLGESDISLQLTYNGEGSLDFGTFQITTRGRYEIPVTASNDGGKLKLTHNYYGSSMGFSVVSNVEDLGDGSSTGIGTNLITDYGEDVAGSINGEPASGNGQYLSGLDTNENTAGLRLKVSVTPEDLAENGGTYQATVTLTFGVAEQLDNLLDYLTDSADGLMVRRQKALQDQIDELDDRIDSIQERLNMERERLENMFVELERAMNELMAQGNYLMTQIARATGTTTNNTQRRGVI
;
A
#
# COMPACT_ATOMS: atom_id res chain seq x y z
N MET A 1 24.53 62.14 -13.79
CA MET A 1 24.77 63.22 -14.78
C MET A 1 25.94 62.80 -15.64
N ASN A 2 25.66 62.21 -16.79
CA ASN A 2 26.67 61.90 -17.81
C ASN A 2 27.04 63.21 -18.50
N ILE A 3 28.27 63.67 -18.29
CA ILE A 3 28.83 64.69 -19.17
C ILE A 3 29.35 63.89 -20.36
N SER A 4 28.56 63.83 -21.43
CA SER A 4 29.00 63.32 -22.72
C SER A 4 30.16 64.19 -23.22
N GLY A 5 31.38 63.79 -22.87
CA GLY A 5 32.60 64.32 -23.45
C GLY A 5 32.69 63.81 -24.87
N ILE A 6 32.41 64.68 -25.82
CA ILE A 6 32.65 64.44 -27.25
C ILE A 6 34.17 64.27 -27.42
N SER A 7 34.64 63.04 -27.63
CA SER A 7 36.04 62.75 -27.96
C SER A 7 36.26 63.08 -29.45
N PHE A 8 36.91 64.22 -29.71
CA PHE A 8 37.39 64.55 -31.05
C PHE A 8 38.70 63.79 -31.31
N SER A 9 38.59 62.53 -31.72
CA SER A 9 39.72 61.73 -32.21
C SER A 9 40.27 62.31 -33.51
N GLY A 10 41.60 62.46 -33.62
CA GLY A 10 42.30 62.50 -34.90
C GLY A 10 42.41 63.84 -35.65
N LEU A 11 41.97 64.97 -35.12
CA LEU A 11 41.98 66.23 -35.91
C LEU A 11 43.34 66.95 -36.00
N ILE A 12 44.35 66.59 -35.21
CA ILE A 12 45.62 67.35 -35.15
C ILE A 12 46.85 66.56 -35.66
N SER A 13 46.89 65.23 -35.49
CA SER A 13 48.02 64.37 -35.93
C SER A 13 47.73 63.55 -37.20
N GLY A 14 46.47 63.35 -37.56
CA GLY A 14 46.04 62.42 -38.62
C GLY A 14 46.17 60.93 -38.27
N LEU A 15 46.50 60.59 -37.03
CA LEU A 15 46.63 59.20 -36.56
C LEU A 15 45.32 58.72 -35.93
N ASP A 16 44.80 57.59 -36.42
CA ASP A 16 43.65 56.90 -35.83
C ASP A 16 44.10 56.09 -34.61
N THR A 17 44.22 56.77 -33.47
CA THR A 17 44.69 56.19 -32.21
C THR A 17 43.74 55.11 -31.69
N SER A 18 42.43 55.24 -31.92
CA SER A 18 41.43 54.20 -31.65
C SER A 18 41.77 52.90 -32.38
N SER A 19 42.02 52.97 -33.69
CA SER A 19 42.37 51.78 -34.48
C SER A 19 43.69 51.14 -34.03
N ILE A 20 44.68 51.93 -33.56
CA ILE A 20 45.96 51.39 -33.08
C ILE A 20 45.80 50.69 -31.73
N ILE A 21 45.05 51.29 -30.81
CA ILE A 21 44.73 50.68 -29.51
C ILE A 21 43.96 49.37 -29.74
N ASP A 22 42.96 49.37 -30.62
CA ASP A 22 42.18 48.16 -30.93
C ASP A 22 43.05 47.04 -31.55
N GLN A 23 43.99 47.37 -32.43
CA GLN A 23 44.94 46.39 -32.99
C GLN A 23 45.89 45.81 -31.94
N LEU A 24 46.38 46.65 -31.01
CA LEU A 24 47.22 46.18 -29.89
C LEU A 24 46.42 45.31 -28.93
N MET A 25 45.18 45.69 -28.63
CA MET A 25 44.28 44.92 -27.79
C MET A 25 43.87 43.58 -28.44
N GLN A 26 43.70 43.52 -29.76
CA GLN A 26 43.47 42.25 -30.47
C GLN A 26 44.64 41.27 -30.30
N ILE A 27 45.88 41.73 -30.44
CA ILE A 27 47.06 40.86 -30.23
C ILE A 27 47.12 40.40 -28.76
N ALA A 28 46.81 41.29 -27.83
CA ALA A 28 46.80 40.99 -26.40
C ALA A 28 45.67 40.03 -25.97
N ARG A 29 44.61 39.87 -26.78
CA ARG A 29 43.49 38.94 -26.55
C ARG A 29 43.77 37.48 -26.96
N ARG A 30 44.81 37.20 -27.76
CA ARG A 30 45.14 35.82 -28.20
C ARG A 30 45.18 34.76 -27.09
N PRO A 31 45.69 35.04 -25.87
CA PRO A 31 45.66 34.06 -24.79
C PRO A 31 44.25 33.69 -24.34
N ILE A 32 43.30 34.65 -24.39
CA ILE A 32 41.87 34.38 -24.11
C ILE A 32 41.32 33.46 -25.20
N GLU A 33 41.53 33.77 -26.47
CA GLU A 33 41.06 32.93 -27.59
C GLU A 33 41.59 31.48 -27.49
N MET A 34 42.83 31.31 -27.03
CA MET A 34 43.39 29.97 -26.78
C MET A 34 42.71 29.25 -25.61
N ILE A 35 42.41 29.96 -24.51
CA ILE A 35 41.74 29.39 -23.33
C ILE A 35 40.26 29.10 -23.64
N GLU A 36 39.57 29.98 -24.37
CA GLU A 36 38.21 29.76 -24.87
C GLU A 36 38.14 28.51 -25.76
N GLY A 37 39.15 28.31 -26.61
CA GLY A 37 39.28 27.06 -27.39
C GLY A 37 39.50 25.82 -26.51
N GLN A 38 40.27 25.93 -25.42
CA GLN A 38 40.43 24.84 -24.45
C GLN A 38 39.13 24.55 -23.69
N LYS A 39 38.42 25.60 -23.26
CA LYS A 39 37.13 25.49 -22.59
C LYS A 39 36.11 24.79 -23.48
N SER A 40 35.99 25.23 -24.74
CA SER A 40 35.09 24.58 -25.72
C SER A 40 35.39 23.09 -25.89
N GLN A 41 36.67 22.67 -25.91
CA GLN A 41 37.02 21.25 -25.95
C GLN A 41 36.61 20.47 -24.69
N ILE A 42 36.59 21.12 -23.52
CA ILE A 42 36.13 20.49 -22.26
C ILE A 42 34.60 20.43 -22.23
N GLU A 43 33.90 21.46 -22.72
CA GLU A 43 32.44 21.47 -22.88
C GLU A 43 31.98 20.35 -23.82
N ASP A 44 32.68 20.13 -24.93
CA ASP A 44 32.43 19.00 -25.84
C ASP A 44 32.62 17.66 -25.13
N LYS A 45 33.64 17.53 -24.27
CA LYS A 45 33.87 16.32 -23.46
C LYS A 45 32.78 16.09 -22.42
N ILE A 46 32.29 17.14 -21.77
CA ILE A 46 31.15 17.04 -20.84
C ILE A 46 29.93 16.52 -21.58
N SER A 47 29.63 17.09 -22.76
CA SER A 47 28.51 16.68 -23.60
C SER A 47 28.64 15.20 -24.01
N ALA A 48 29.83 14.77 -24.43
CA ALA A 48 30.09 13.36 -24.75
C ALA A 48 29.90 12.44 -23.52
N TRP A 49 30.35 12.84 -22.33
CA TRP A 49 30.11 12.08 -21.09
C TRP A 49 28.63 12.07 -20.67
N GLN A 50 27.86 13.11 -20.98
CA GLN A 50 26.41 13.12 -20.77
C GLN A 50 25.71 12.12 -21.69
N GLU A 51 26.14 12.00 -22.95
CA GLU A 51 25.64 10.98 -23.87
C GLU A 51 25.98 9.57 -23.38
N VAL A 52 27.20 9.33 -22.88
CA VAL A 52 27.56 8.05 -22.24
C VAL A 52 26.65 7.76 -21.05
N ASN A 53 26.42 8.74 -20.17
CA ASN A 53 25.55 8.56 -19.00
C ASN A 53 24.10 8.23 -19.40
N GLY A 54 23.55 8.92 -20.41
CA GLY A 54 22.22 8.64 -20.93
C GLY A 54 22.09 7.23 -21.49
N ARG A 55 23.10 6.75 -22.23
CA ARG A 55 23.13 5.38 -22.78
C ARG A 55 23.34 4.31 -21.70
N LEU A 56 24.15 4.59 -20.68
CA LEU A 56 24.29 3.71 -19.51
C LEU A 56 22.96 3.60 -18.73
N ALA A 57 22.23 4.70 -18.56
CA ALA A 57 20.90 4.70 -17.93
C ALA A 57 19.86 3.94 -18.77
N ALA A 58 19.90 4.09 -20.10
CA ALA A 58 19.06 3.30 -21.01
C ALA A 58 19.38 1.80 -20.91
N LEU A 59 20.66 1.44 -20.84
CA LEU A 59 21.09 0.05 -20.62
C LEU A 59 20.63 -0.48 -19.26
N SER A 60 20.74 0.31 -18.18
CA SER A 60 20.23 -0.08 -16.85
C SER A 60 18.73 -0.34 -16.89
N SER A 61 17.96 0.52 -17.57
CA SER A 61 16.51 0.34 -17.75
C SER A 61 16.17 -0.95 -18.51
N ALA A 62 16.99 -1.33 -19.50
CA ALA A 62 16.79 -2.57 -20.26
C ALA A 62 17.27 -3.83 -19.51
N VAL A 63 18.23 -3.70 -18.59
CA VAL A 63 18.76 -4.80 -17.77
C VAL A 63 17.86 -5.10 -16.57
N SER A 64 17.22 -4.08 -15.97
CA SER A 64 16.43 -4.24 -14.74
C SER A 64 15.34 -5.33 -14.83
N PRO A 65 14.53 -5.44 -15.91
CA PRO A 65 13.57 -6.54 -16.03
C PRO A 65 14.19 -7.93 -16.12
N LEU A 66 15.46 -8.04 -16.53
CA LEU A 66 16.19 -9.31 -16.64
C LEU A 66 16.79 -9.78 -15.31
N VAL A 67 16.82 -8.91 -14.29
CA VAL A 67 17.23 -9.26 -12.92
C VAL A 67 16.14 -10.06 -12.21
N ASP A 68 14.87 -9.79 -12.53
CA ASP A 68 13.73 -10.48 -11.93
C ASP A 68 13.42 -11.79 -12.67
N SER A 69 13.58 -12.91 -11.97
CA SER A 69 13.24 -14.24 -12.49
C SER A 69 11.77 -14.39 -12.92
N GLY A 70 10.84 -13.68 -12.27
CA GLY A 70 9.41 -13.69 -12.59
C GLY A 70 9.12 -13.10 -13.97
N SER A 71 9.91 -12.12 -14.40
CA SER A 71 9.76 -11.45 -15.69
C SER A 71 9.97 -12.37 -16.90
N PHE A 72 10.62 -13.52 -16.73
CA PHE A 72 10.78 -14.55 -17.76
C PHE A 72 9.63 -15.57 -17.80
N ARG A 73 8.83 -15.70 -16.73
CA ARG A 73 7.69 -16.62 -16.68
C ARG A 73 6.44 -15.95 -17.24
N ARG A 74 6.50 -15.60 -18.54
CA ARG A 74 5.37 -15.00 -19.27
C ARG A 74 4.63 -16.06 -20.05
N TYR A 75 3.31 -16.08 -19.93
CA TYR A 75 2.46 -17.01 -20.66
C TYR A 75 1.50 -16.28 -21.59
N ARG A 76 1.11 -16.97 -22.66
CA ARG A 76 0.12 -16.52 -23.63
C ARG A 76 -0.99 -17.57 -23.70
N ALA A 77 -2.23 -17.12 -23.73
CA ALA A 77 -3.38 -17.94 -24.08
C ALA A 77 -3.74 -17.73 -25.55
N THR A 78 -3.87 -18.81 -26.31
CA THR A 78 -4.47 -18.82 -27.65
C THR A 78 -5.81 -19.51 -27.58
N LEU A 79 -6.87 -18.78 -27.90
CA LEU A 79 -8.22 -19.32 -27.96
C LEU A 79 -8.54 -19.72 -29.40
N SER A 80 -9.20 -20.88 -29.57
CA SER A 80 -9.79 -21.24 -30.86
C SER A 80 -10.91 -20.26 -31.26
N ASP A 81 -11.46 -19.55 -30.27
CA ASP A 81 -12.53 -18.58 -30.41
C ASP A 81 -12.59 -17.65 -29.18
N SER A 82 -12.70 -16.34 -29.39
CA SER A 82 -12.76 -15.35 -28.30
C SER A 82 -14.16 -14.79 -28.05
N ASP A 83 -15.19 -15.32 -28.71
CA ASP A 83 -16.58 -14.82 -28.56
C ASP A 83 -17.18 -15.10 -27.18
N LEU A 84 -16.81 -16.22 -26.55
CA LEU A 84 -17.46 -16.71 -25.33
C LEU A 84 -16.81 -16.18 -24.05
N PHE A 85 -15.50 -15.98 -24.05
CA PHE A 85 -14.74 -15.50 -22.90
C PHE A 85 -13.38 -14.94 -23.34
N SER A 86 -12.78 -14.12 -22.48
CA SER A 86 -11.37 -13.74 -22.55
C SER A 86 -10.58 -14.33 -21.38
N VAL A 87 -9.25 -14.31 -21.49
CA VAL A 87 -8.34 -14.93 -20.53
C VAL A 87 -7.24 -13.95 -20.14
N SER A 88 -6.92 -13.90 -18.86
CA SER A 88 -5.70 -13.30 -18.33
C SER A 88 -4.89 -14.34 -17.56
N LEU A 89 -3.56 -14.21 -17.59
CA LEU A 89 -2.61 -15.19 -17.06
C LEU A 89 -1.64 -14.49 -16.10
N SER A 90 -1.32 -15.14 -14.99
CA SER A 90 -0.22 -14.75 -14.10
C SER A 90 1.07 -15.53 -14.41
N SER A 91 2.15 -15.23 -13.66
CA SER A 91 3.41 -15.99 -13.72
C SER A 91 3.30 -17.43 -13.20
N ASP A 92 2.18 -17.78 -12.58
CA ASP A 92 1.89 -19.11 -12.03
C ASP A 92 0.96 -19.92 -12.96
N ALA A 93 0.57 -19.34 -14.09
CA ALA A 93 -0.34 -19.99 -15.03
C ALA A 93 0.21 -21.35 -15.49
N ALA A 94 -0.57 -22.40 -15.30
CA ALA A 94 -0.19 -23.75 -15.71
C ALA A 94 -0.29 -23.90 -17.25
N PRO A 95 0.83 -24.17 -17.97
CA PRO A 95 0.79 -24.42 -19.41
C PRO A 95 0.01 -25.69 -19.73
N GLY A 96 -0.74 -25.67 -20.82
CA GLY A 96 -1.54 -26.82 -21.22
C GLY A 96 -2.64 -26.49 -22.21
N LEU A 97 -3.34 -27.54 -22.63
CA LEU A 97 -4.51 -27.43 -23.48
C LEU A 97 -5.77 -27.70 -22.64
N TYR A 98 -6.67 -26.72 -22.64
CA TYR A 98 -7.91 -26.73 -21.88
C TYR A 98 -9.09 -26.63 -22.83
N THR A 99 -10.15 -27.37 -22.55
CA THR A 99 -11.43 -27.22 -23.26
C THR A 99 -12.43 -26.57 -22.33
N VAL A 100 -12.99 -25.44 -22.77
CA VAL A 100 -13.96 -24.66 -22.01
C VAL A 100 -15.29 -24.63 -22.77
N GLU A 101 -16.38 -24.95 -22.10
CA GLU A 101 -17.75 -24.78 -22.59
C GLU A 101 -18.50 -23.88 -21.61
N VAL A 102 -19.02 -22.75 -22.08
CA VAL A 102 -19.80 -21.82 -21.24
C VAL A 102 -21.28 -22.17 -21.34
N LEU A 103 -21.83 -22.75 -20.28
CA LEU A 103 -23.22 -23.22 -20.23
C LEU A 103 -24.17 -22.10 -19.83
N GLN A 104 -23.77 -21.28 -18.86
CA GLN A 104 -24.58 -20.21 -18.29
C GLN A 104 -23.66 -19.11 -17.76
N LEU A 105 -24.07 -17.85 -17.91
CA LEU A 105 -23.43 -16.71 -17.26
C LEU A 105 -24.05 -16.50 -15.88
N ALA A 106 -23.25 -15.99 -14.96
CA ALA A 106 -23.79 -15.49 -13.71
C ALA A 106 -24.65 -14.24 -13.96
N SER A 107 -25.77 -14.12 -13.24
CA SER A 107 -26.63 -12.94 -13.23
C SER A 107 -26.87 -12.43 -11.82
N SER A 108 -27.05 -11.12 -11.69
CA SER A 108 -27.46 -10.48 -10.44
C SER A 108 -28.98 -10.51 -10.32
N GLU A 109 -29.46 -10.71 -9.10
CA GLU A 109 -30.89 -10.64 -8.81
C GLU A 109 -31.41 -9.20 -8.89
N GLN A 110 -32.66 -9.05 -9.35
CA GLN A 110 -33.37 -7.78 -9.37
C GLN A 110 -34.82 -7.97 -8.92
N ILE A 111 -35.28 -7.14 -7.98
CA ILE A 111 -36.62 -7.18 -7.41
C ILE A 111 -37.26 -5.78 -7.50
N SER A 112 -38.55 -5.72 -7.82
CA SER A 112 -39.33 -4.48 -7.89
C SER A 112 -40.26 -4.33 -6.70
N SER A 113 -40.55 -3.10 -6.31
CA SER A 113 -41.68 -2.78 -5.45
C SER A 113 -43.01 -2.86 -6.22
N ASN A 114 -44.11 -2.69 -5.48
CA ASN A 114 -45.41 -2.32 -6.03
C ASN A 114 -45.35 -0.93 -6.74
N SER A 115 -46.43 -0.61 -7.47
CA SER A 115 -46.62 0.70 -8.10
C SER A 115 -47.04 1.75 -7.06
N PHE A 116 -46.35 2.89 -7.04
CA PHE A 116 -46.69 4.08 -6.26
C PHE A 116 -47.10 5.23 -7.18
N SER A 117 -48.01 6.09 -6.70
CA SER A 117 -48.55 7.20 -7.50
C SER A 117 -47.69 8.47 -7.49
N ASP A 118 -46.75 8.59 -6.57
CA ASP A 118 -45.83 9.73 -6.42
C ASP A 118 -44.51 9.23 -5.79
N THR A 119 -43.40 9.94 -6.03
CA THR A 119 -42.07 9.57 -5.52
C THR A 119 -41.62 10.37 -4.30
N SER A 120 -42.34 11.43 -3.94
CA SER A 120 -41.95 12.46 -2.97
C SER A 120 -42.92 12.60 -1.80
N SER A 121 -44.11 12.01 -1.88
CA SER A 121 -45.04 11.92 -0.77
C SER A 121 -44.66 10.78 0.18
N GLY A 122 -44.75 11.03 1.49
CA GLY A 122 -44.58 9.99 2.51
C GLY A 122 -45.52 8.81 2.31
N LEU A 123 -44.98 7.60 2.48
CA LEU A 123 -45.70 6.34 2.19
C LEU A 123 -46.55 5.85 3.36
N GLY A 124 -46.38 6.41 4.56
CA GLY A 124 -47.09 5.97 5.76
C GLY A 124 -46.64 4.60 6.28
N LEU A 125 -45.49 4.12 5.82
CA LEU A 125 -44.83 2.90 6.29
C LEU A 125 -43.77 3.30 7.32
N ALA A 126 -43.67 2.59 8.44
CA ALA A 126 -42.64 2.88 9.43
C ALA A 126 -42.18 1.58 10.07
N GLY A 127 -40.87 1.39 10.20
CA GLY A 127 -40.30 0.17 10.73
C GLY A 127 -38.86 -0.08 10.29
N GLU A 128 -38.43 -1.32 10.43
CA GLU A 128 -37.08 -1.78 10.12
C GLU A 128 -37.13 -3.03 9.28
N PHE A 129 -36.15 -3.15 8.38
CA PHE A 129 -35.90 -4.38 7.67
C PHE A 129 -34.41 -4.54 7.38
N LEU A 130 -34.01 -5.74 6.96
CA LEU A 130 -32.65 -6.07 6.58
C LEU A 130 -32.57 -6.29 5.08
N ILE A 131 -31.50 -5.79 4.47
CA ILE A 131 -31.03 -6.24 3.15
C ILE A 131 -29.64 -6.83 3.35
N ASN A 132 -29.43 -8.09 2.98
CA ASN A 132 -28.15 -8.81 3.14
C ASN A 132 -27.55 -8.64 4.56
N GLY A 133 -28.41 -8.74 5.59
CA GLY A 133 -28.02 -8.56 7.00
C GLY A 133 -27.74 -7.12 7.45
N VAL A 134 -27.91 -6.11 6.58
CA VAL A 134 -27.73 -4.69 6.91
C VAL A 134 -29.07 -4.01 7.15
N ARG A 135 -29.18 -3.28 8.28
CA ARG A 135 -30.38 -2.56 8.69
C ARG A 135 -30.70 -1.39 7.76
N ILE A 136 -31.97 -1.34 7.34
CA ILE A 136 -32.66 -0.19 6.79
C ILE A 136 -33.78 0.21 7.75
N TYR A 137 -33.87 1.49 8.06
CA TYR A 137 -34.92 2.07 8.90
C TYR A 137 -35.74 3.02 8.05
N VAL A 138 -37.07 2.99 8.22
CA VAL A 138 -38.01 3.83 7.45
C VAL A 138 -38.98 4.51 8.42
N GLU A 139 -39.21 5.79 8.23
CA GLU A 139 -40.17 6.64 8.93
C GLU A 139 -41.47 6.81 8.11
N ALA A 140 -42.57 7.11 8.82
CA ALA A 140 -43.90 7.19 8.19
C ALA A 140 -44.01 8.27 7.11
N ASP A 141 -43.22 9.34 7.21
CA ASP A 141 -43.14 10.43 6.26
C ASP A 141 -42.13 10.22 5.12
N ASP A 142 -41.36 9.13 5.15
CA ASP A 142 -40.41 8.82 4.08
C ASP A 142 -41.14 8.50 2.77
N SER A 143 -40.66 9.15 1.72
CA SER A 143 -41.09 8.93 0.36
C SER A 143 -40.33 7.78 -0.30
N LEU A 144 -40.79 7.38 -1.49
CA LEU A 144 -40.05 6.39 -2.29
C LEU A 144 -38.61 6.85 -2.62
N THR A 145 -38.40 8.17 -2.71
CA THR A 145 -37.07 8.76 -2.93
C THR A 145 -36.18 8.60 -1.71
N ASP A 146 -36.73 8.85 -0.52
CA ASP A 146 -36.02 8.75 0.75
C ASP A 146 -35.59 7.30 1.00
N ILE A 147 -36.52 6.34 0.88
CA ILE A 147 -36.21 4.90 1.04
C ILE A 147 -35.14 4.42 0.03
N LYS A 148 -35.19 4.91 -1.21
CA LYS A 148 -34.16 4.62 -2.22
C LYS A 148 -32.80 5.17 -1.78
N ASP A 149 -32.75 6.38 -1.22
CA ASP A 149 -31.52 7.00 -0.75
C ASP A 149 -31.00 6.33 0.54
N GLU A 150 -31.87 5.87 1.44
CA GLU A 150 -31.53 5.08 2.62
C GLU A 150 -30.89 3.75 2.25
N ILE A 151 -31.51 2.98 1.34
CA ILE A 151 -30.95 1.70 0.87
C ILE A 151 -29.56 1.90 0.25
N ASN A 152 -29.40 2.92 -0.61
CA ASN A 152 -28.11 3.21 -1.23
C ASN A 152 -27.07 3.71 -0.23
N SER A 153 -27.48 4.42 0.83
CA SER A 153 -26.57 4.94 1.86
C SER A 153 -26.14 3.87 2.86
N ALA A 154 -26.95 2.83 3.06
CA ALA A 154 -26.67 1.72 3.96
C ALA A 154 -25.54 0.79 3.47
N ASN A 155 -25.15 0.85 2.18
CA ASN A 155 -24.15 -0.02 1.57
C ASN A 155 -24.44 -1.52 1.73
N ALA A 156 -25.72 -1.91 1.67
CA ALA A 156 -26.20 -3.28 1.90
C ALA A 156 -25.88 -4.29 0.77
N GLY A 157 -24.85 -4.05 -0.05
CA GLY A 157 -24.52 -4.92 -1.20
C GLY A 157 -25.52 -4.86 -2.36
N VAL A 158 -26.44 -3.91 -2.35
CA VAL A 158 -27.42 -3.66 -3.43
C VAL A 158 -27.34 -2.22 -3.94
N THR A 159 -27.95 -1.96 -5.09
CA THR A 159 -28.24 -0.62 -5.59
C THR A 159 -29.74 -0.45 -5.79
N ALA A 160 -30.30 0.63 -5.26
CA ALA A 160 -31.71 1.00 -5.38
C ALA A 160 -31.92 2.13 -6.40
N ALA A 161 -32.94 2.01 -7.25
CA ALA A 161 -33.31 3.03 -8.23
C ALA A 161 -34.83 3.11 -8.44
N ILE A 162 -35.35 4.30 -8.76
CA ILE A 162 -36.77 4.46 -9.10
C ILE A 162 -36.95 4.44 -10.62
N ILE A 163 -37.84 3.57 -11.11
CA ILE A 163 -38.30 3.55 -12.49
C ILE A 163 -39.66 4.25 -12.59
N ASN A 164 -39.73 5.26 -13.45
CA ASN A 164 -40.97 5.98 -13.75
C ASN A 164 -41.63 5.37 -15.00
N ILE A 165 -42.66 4.55 -14.79
CA ILE A 165 -43.40 3.89 -15.89
C ILE A 165 -44.45 4.86 -16.48
N SER A 166 -45.09 5.65 -15.62
CA SER A 166 -46.02 6.73 -16.00
C SER A 166 -46.12 7.79 -14.89
N ASP A 167 -46.95 8.82 -15.07
CA ASP A 167 -47.19 9.86 -14.06
C ASP A 167 -47.84 9.34 -12.75
N THR A 168 -48.30 8.08 -12.72
CA THR A 168 -48.93 7.47 -11.54
C THR A 168 -48.44 6.05 -11.26
N ASP A 169 -47.34 5.62 -11.90
CA ASP A 169 -46.72 4.30 -11.68
C ASP A 169 -45.21 4.49 -11.59
N HIS A 170 -44.75 4.56 -10.34
CA HIS A 170 -43.36 4.65 -9.95
C HIS A 170 -43.01 3.41 -9.12
N ARG A 171 -41.87 2.79 -9.42
CA ARG A 171 -41.42 1.57 -8.72
C ARG A 171 -39.99 1.69 -8.28
N LEU A 172 -39.73 1.28 -7.05
CA LEU A 172 -38.39 1.11 -6.53
C LEU A 172 -37.87 -0.25 -6.95
N ILE A 173 -36.70 -0.27 -7.58
CA ILE A 173 -36.00 -1.48 -7.99
C ILE A 173 -34.75 -1.61 -7.15
N ILE A 174 -34.55 -2.77 -6.55
CA ILE A 174 -33.30 -3.15 -5.89
C ILE A 174 -32.59 -4.19 -6.76
N THR A 175 -31.30 -3.97 -7.01
CA THR A 175 -30.45 -4.86 -7.81
C THR A 175 -29.25 -5.28 -6.97
N SER A 176 -28.94 -6.57 -6.91
CA SER A 176 -27.73 -7.05 -6.24
C SER A 176 -26.49 -6.52 -6.95
N ASN A 177 -25.51 -6.05 -6.19
CA ASN A 177 -24.22 -5.61 -6.75
C ASN A 177 -23.33 -6.80 -7.13
N GLN A 178 -23.71 -8.01 -6.70
CA GLN A 178 -23.04 -9.25 -7.04
C GLN A 178 -23.93 -10.11 -7.95
N THR A 179 -23.29 -10.90 -8.80
CA THR A 179 -23.96 -11.98 -9.52
C THR A 179 -23.92 -13.25 -8.69
N GLY A 180 -24.75 -14.24 -9.05
CA GLY A 180 -24.78 -15.54 -8.38
C GLY A 180 -26.14 -15.85 -7.78
N SER A 181 -26.33 -17.11 -7.37
CA SER A 181 -27.62 -17.58 -6.85
C SER A 181 -27.96 -17.11 -5.44
N GLU A 182 -27.00 -16.56 -4.68
CA GLU A 182 -27.28 -15.99 -3.35
C GLU A 182 -28.21 -14.77 -3.43
N GLY A 183 -28.12 -13.98 -4.51
CA GLY A 183 -29.11 -12.96 -4.84
C GLY A 183 -29.16 -11.78 -3.85
N ILE A 184 -30.36 -11.42 -3.43
CA ILE A 184 -30.69 -10.39 -2.43
C ILE A 184 -31.42 -11.09 -1.29
N ASP A 185 -30.89 -10.96 -0.08
CA ASP A 185 -31.54 -11.43 1.12
C ASP A 185 -32.38 -10.31 1.75
N LEU A 186 -33.63 -10.63 2.09
CA LEU A 186 -34.60 -9.70 2.67
C LEU A 186 -35.23 -10.30 3.92
N ALA A 187 -35.13 -9.58 5.05
CA ALA A 187 -35.80 -9.97 6.29
C ALA A 187 -36.58 -8.78 6.88
N GLU A 188 -37.86 -9.00 7.17
CA GLU A 188 -38.68 -8.00 7.86
C GLU A 188 -38.32 -8.01 9.36
N VAL A 189 -38.03 -6.85 9.93
CA VAL A 189 -37.74 -6.73 11.37
C VAL A 189 -38.97 -6.22 12.10
N SER A 190 -39.54 -5.10 11.64
CA SER A 190 -40.74 -4.50 12.23
C SER A 190 -41.49 -3.62 11.23
N GLY A 191 -42.80 -3.45 11.45
CA GLY A 191 -43.60 -2.46 10.70
C GLY A 191 -44.12 -2.91 9.34
N ASP A 192 -43.85 -4.15 8.93
CA ASP A 192 -44.28 -4.73 7.64
C ASP A 192 -43.86 -3.86 6.42
N VAL A 193 -42.69 -3.23 6.48
CA VAL A 193 -42.23 -2.28 5.48
C VAL A 193 -41.96 -2.98 4.14
N LEU A 194 -41.25 -4.11 4.15
CA LEU A 194 -40.96 -4.88 2.92
C LEU A 194 -42.24 -5.40 2.28
N LYS A 195 -43.19 -5.85 3.11
CA LYS A 195 -44.51 -6.31 2.65
C LYS A 195 -45.34 -5.15 2.08
N GLY A 196 -45.31 -3.99 2.74
CA GLY A 196 -45.98 -2.76 2.29
C GLY A 196 -45.42 -2.23 0.97
N LEU A 197 -44.10 -2.26 0.82
CA LEU A 197 -43.41 -1.95 -0.43
C LEU A 197 -43.67 -2.98 -1.53
N GLY A 198 -44.00 -4.21 -1.15
CA GLY A 198 -44.27 -5.31 -2.07
C GLY A 198 -43.02 -6.01 -2.60
N PHE A 199 -41.94 -6.00 -1.83
CA PHE A 199 -40.74 -6.78 -2.15
C PHE A 199 -40.90 -8.26 -1.78
N ILE A 200 -41.59 -8.54 -0.67
CA ILE A 200 -41.82 -9.91 -0.16
C ILE A 200 -43.29 -10.34 -0.26
N ASP A 201 -43.54 -11.64 -0.36
CA ASP A 201 -44.85 -12.28 -0.28
C ASP A 201 -45.03 -13.06 1.05
N GLU A 202 -46.13 -13.82 1.18
CA GLU A 202 -46.46 -14.57 2.41
C GLU A 202 -45.88 -16.00 2.43
N THR A 203 -45.11 -16.37 1.41
CA THR A 203 -44.45 -17.68 1.32
C THR A 203 -43.25 -17.69 2.26
N ILE A 204 -43.19 -18.68 3.14
CA ILE A 204 -42.06 -18.87 4.07
C ILE A 204 -41.33 -20.17 3.72
N SER A 205 -40.02 -20.09 3.54
CA SER A 205 -39.10 -21.22 3.31
C SER A 205 -37.96 -21.25 4.34
N LEU A 206 -37.26 -22.38 4.40
CA LEU A 206 -35.96 -22.46 5.07
C LEU A 206 -34.93 -21.78 4.19
N LYS A 207 -34.21 -20.79 4.71
CA LYS A 207 -33.18 -20.05 3.98
C LYS A 207 -31.94 -20.90 3.73
N HIS A 208 -31.41 -21.52 4.80
CA HIS A 208 -30.24 -22.40 4.74
C HIS A 208 -30.60 -23.85 5.13
N PRO A 209 -31.29 -24.62 4.27
CA PRO A 209 -31.75 -25.95 4.61
C PRO A 209 -30.60 -26.98 4.70
N LEU A 210 -30.63 -27.81 5.74
CA LEU A 210 -29.80 -29.01 5.85
C LEU A 210 -30.65 -30.25 5.53
N GLY A 211 -30.02 -31.39 5.24
CA GLY A 211 -30.67 -32.69 4.94
C GLY A 211 -31.59 -33.28 6.02
N GLY A 212 -31.94 -32.49 7.05
CA GLY A 212 -32.92 -32.73 8.09
C GLY A 212 -32.94 -31.60 9.12
N GLY A 213 -32.70 -30.35 8.71
CA GLY A 213 -32.41 -29.22 9.60
C GLY A 213 -32.37 -27.87 8.88
N ALA A 214 -31.91 -26.84 9.58
CA ALA A 214 -31.63 -25.52 9.02
C ALA A 214 -30.45 -24.85 9.75
N GLU A 215 -29.77 -23.95 9.06
CA GLU A 215 -28.75 -23.06 9.63
C GLU A 215 -29.27 -21.62 9.69
N SER A 216 -28.77 -20.85 10.64
CA SER A 216 -28.97 -19.40 10.68
C SER A 216 -28.05 -18.71 9.67
N ASP A 217 -28.23 -17.40 9.51
CA ASP A 217 -27.17 -16.57 8.93
C ASP A 217 -25.89 -16.61 9.78
N THR A 218 -24.80 -16.11 9.22
CA THR A 218 -23.53 -16.01 9.94
C THR A 218 -23.43 -14.68 10.68
N PHE A 219 -22.91 -14.72 11.90
CA PHE A 219 -22.76 -13.59 12.81
C PHE A 219 -21.29 -13.46 13.26
N ALA A 220 -20.89 -12.25 13.63
CA ALA A 220 -19.48 -11.98 13.99
C ALA A 220 -19.08 -12.55 15.37
N ASP A 221 -20.05 -12.84 16.23
CA ASP A 221 -19.81 -13.28 17.60
C ASP A 221 -20.93 -14.21 18.09
N ILE A 222 -20.63 -15.06 19.07
CA ILE A 222 -21.59 -16.03 19.64
C ILE A 222 -22.24 -15.56 20.94
N THR A 223 -21.68 -14.54 21.59
CA THR A 223 -22.05 -14.11 22.95
C THR A 223 -22.82 -12.80 23.01
N SER A 224 -22.68 -11.97 21.98
CA SER A 224 -23.35 -10.68 21.85
C SER A 224 -24.81 -10.86 21.39
N PRO A 225 -25.76 -10.08 21.90
CA PRO A 225 -27.15 -10.15 21.44
C PRO A 225 -27.26 -9.94 19.92
N ILE A 226 -28.11 -10.73 19.26
CA ILE A 226 -28.26 -10.71 17.80
C ILE A 226 -28.66 -9.31 17.29
N GLY A 227 -29.56 -8.63 18.01
CA GLY A 227 -30.00 -7.28 17.68
C GLY A 227 -28.86 -6.26 17.69
N THR A 228 -27.91 -6.38 18.62
CA THR A 228 -26.71 -5.54 18.66
C THR A 228 -25.79 -5.84 17.48
N LEU A 229 -25.58 -7.12 17.16
CA LEU A 229 -24.74 -7.53 16.02
C LEU A 229 -25.30 -7.04 14.67
N LEU A 230 -26.62 -6.91 14.57
CA LEU A 230 -27.33 -6.39 13.39
C LEU A 230 -27.66 -4.89 13.47
N SER A 231 -27.24 -4.20 14.54
CA SER A 231 -27.50 -2.78 14.78
C SER A 231 -28.99 -2.39 14.76
N LEU A 232 -29.89 -3.29 15.17
CA LEU A 232 -31.34 -3.08 15.18
C LEU A 232 -31.76 -2.16 16.33
N SER A 233 -32.69 -1.22 16.07
CA SER A 233 -33.20 -0.34 17.13
C SER A 233 -34.36 -0.96 17.91
N ALA A 234 -35.12 -1.83 17.26
CA ALA A 234 -36.19 -2.61 17.88
C ALA A 234 -36.08 -4.09 17.47
N PRO A 235 -35.07 -4.83 17.98
CA PRO A 235 -34.91 -6.25 17.67
C PRO A 235 -36.18 -7.04 18.02
N PRO A 236 -36.61 -7.99 17.16
CA PRO A 236 -37.83 -8.73 17.42
C PRO A 236 -37.66 -9.68 18.61
N SER A 237 -38.75 -9.85 19.35
CA SER A 237 -38.86 -10.80 20.44
C SER A 237 -40.19 -11.54 20.37
N GLY A 238 -40.20 -12.80 20.81
CA GLY A 238 -41.40 -13.61 20.72
C GLY A 238 -41.18 -15.08 21.04
N THR A 239 -42.17 -15.88 20.70
CA THR A 239 -42.09 -17.34 20.81
C THR A 239 -41.97 -17.97 19.43
N VAL A 240 -40.94 -18.79 19.25
CA VAL A 240 -40.69 -19.56 18.03
C VAL A 240 -41.01 -21.02 18.28
N THR A 241 -41.43 -21.75 17.26
CA THR A 241 -41.66 -23.21 17.34
C THR A 241 -40.54 -23.94 16.59
N ILE A 242 -39.87 -24.87 17.29
CA ILE A 242 -38.81 -25.72 16.74
C ILE A 242 -39.19 -27.17 17.05
N GLY A 243 -39.55 -27.95 16.03
CA GLY A 243 -40.07 -29.30 16.22
C GLY A 243 -41.40 -29.29 16.99
N ASP A 244 -41.45 -29.98 18.13
CA ASP A 244 -42.63 -30.11 18.99
C ASP A 244 -42.66 -29.14 20.19
N LYS A 245 -41.75 -28.15 20.22
CA LYS A 245 -41.58 -27.21 21.34
C LYS A 245 -41.71 -25.75 20.90
N THR A 246 -42.21 -24.95 21.83
CA THR A 246 -42.24 -23.48 21.74
C THR A 246 -41.16 -22.90 22.66
N ILE A 247 -40.36 -21.98 22.14
CA ILE A 247 -39.17 -21.42 22.80
C ILE A 247 -39.27 -19.90 22.73
N SER A 248 -39.01 -19.22 23.86
CA SER A 248 -39.01 -17.75 23.90
C SER A 248 -37.63 -17.23 23.51
N VAL A 249 -37.57 -16.42 22.47
CA VAL A 249 -36.35 -15.81 21.95
C VAL A 249 -36.54 -14.30 21.86
N ASP A 250 -35.57 -13.55 22.36
CA ASP A 250 -35.55 -12.10 22.36
C ASP A 250 -34.21 -11.63 21.80
N LEU A 251 -34.19 -11.17 20.55
CA LEU A 251 -32.95 -10.80 19.87
C LEU A 251 -32.28 -9.56 20.48
N SER A 252 -32.97 -8.81 21.34
CA SER A 252 -32.36 -7.68 22.06
C SER A 252 -31.43 -8.11 23.18
N THR A 253 -31.60 -9.33 23.71
CA THR A 253 -30.84 -9.86 24.85
C THR A 253 -30.17 -11.20 24.58
N ASP A 254 -30.71 -11.99 23.65
CA ASP A 254 -30.20 -13.32 23.34
C ASP A 254 -29.13 -13.27 22.24
N SER A 255 -28.01 -13.94 22.52
CA SER A 255 -26.95 -14.25 21.58
C SER A 255 -27.11 -15.64 20.96
N LEU A 256 -26.28 -16.00 19.97
CA LEU A 256 -26.31 -17.37 19.40
C LEU A 256 -26.16 -18.45 20.49
N GLN A 257 -25.27 -18.23 21.45
CA GLN A 257 -25.06 -19.13 22.58
C GLN A 257 -26.31 -19.20 23.48
N ALA A 258 -26.92 -18.06 23.81
CA ALA A 258 -28.13 -18.04 24.62
C ALA A 258 -29.31 -18.73 23.91
N ILE A 259 -29.47 -18.52 22.60
CA ILE A 259 -30.50 -19.19 21.79
C ILE A 259 -30.26 -20.70 21.76
N LYS A 260 -29.01 -21.13 21.54
CA LYS A 260 -28.63 -22.56 21.61
C LYS A 260 -29.03 -23.17 22.97
N GLU A 261 -28.64 -22.54 24.07
CA GLU A 261 -28.95 -23.03 25.43
C GLU A 261 -30.45 -23.09 25.70
N LYS A 262 -31.22 -22.11 25.23
CA LYS A 262 -32.69 -22.10 25.32
C LYS A 262 -33.33 -23.26 24.55
N ILE A 263 -32.81 -23.58 23.36
CA ILE A 263 -33.26 -24.73 22.57
C ILE A 263 -32.92 -26.04 23.30
N GLU A 264 -31.70 -26.20 23.81
CA GLU A 264 -31.28 -27.38 24.57
C GLU A 264 -32.14 -27.59 25.84
N ALA A 265 -32.39 -26.52 26.59
CA ALA A 265 -33.21 -26.54 27.79
C ALA A 265 -34.68 -26.90 27.50
N ALA A 266 -35.23 -26.50 26.34
CA ALA A 266 -36.57 -26.90 25.92
C ALA A 266 -36.67 -28.37 25.49
N SER A 267 -35.53 -28.97 25.13
CA SER A 267 -35.37 -30.37 24.71
C SER A 267 -36.43 -30.85 23.70
N PRO A 268 -36.49 -30.28 22.48
CA PRO A 268 -37.41 -30.75 21.44
C PRO A 268 -37.07 -32.17 20.99
N THR A 269 -38.09 -32.95 20.69
CA THR A 269 -37.94 -34.39 20.43
C THR A 269 -37.11 -34.63 19.18
N GLY A 270 -35.92 -35.20 19.34
CA GLY A 270 -35.03 -35.58 18.23
C GLY A 270 -34.26 -34.43 17.60
N VAL A 271 -34.29 -33.23 18.20
CA VAL A 271 -33.58 -32.04 17.71
C VAL A 271 -32.21 -31.91 18.38
N SER A 272 -31.19 -31.52 17.62
CA SER A 272 -29.85 -31.17 18.11
C SER A 272 -29.47 -29.80 17.59
N VAL A 273 -28.85 -28.99 18.44
CA VAL A 273 -28.42 -27.63 18.10
C VAL A 273 -26.94 -27.44 18.45
N SER A 274 -26.21 -26.73 17.61
CA SER A 274 -24.81 -26.37 17.83
C SER A 274 -24.52 -25.00 17.22
N VAL A 275 -23.49 -24.32 17.72
CA VAL A 275 -22.91 -23.16 17.03
C VAL A 275 -21.71 -23.65 16.24
N VAL A 276 -21.64 -23.29 14.96
CA VAL A 276 -20.62 -23.72 14.02
C VAL A 276 -19.83 -22.51 13.54
N GLU A 277 -18.52 -22.66 13.50
CA GLU A 277 -17.60 -21.67 12.95
C GLU A 277 -17.53 -21.78 11.43
N ASP A 278 -17.55 -20.63 10.76
CA ASP A 278 -17.35 -20.50 9.33
C ASP A 278 -16.16 -19.57 9.09
N THR A 279 -15.05 -20.16 8.64
CA THR A 279 -13.81 -19.44 8.33
C THR A 279 -13.64 -19.35 6.82
N SER A 280 -14.55 -18.62 6.16
CA SER A 280 -14.39 -18.22 4.76
C SER A 280 -13.70 -16.85 4.68
N SER A 281 -12.72 -16.69 3.78
CA SER A 281 -12.07 -15.39 3.45
C SER A 281 -11.23 -14.68 4.55
N GLY A 282 -10.83 -15.37 5.61
CA GLY A 282 -9.92 -14.81 6.64
C GLY A 282 -10.61 -14.04 7.77
N SER A 283 -11.94 -14.14 7.90
CA SER A 283 -12.70 -13.68 9.07
C SER A 283 -13.55 -14.83 9.61
N THR A 284 -13.42 -15.16 10.90
CA THR A 284 -14.24 -16.18 11.55
C THR A 284 -15.62 -15.61 11.84
N ARG A 285 -16.66 -16.29 11.36
CA ARG A 285 -18.05 -16.02 11.67
C ARG A 285 -18.70 -17.25 12.27
N TYR A 286 -19.88 -17.10 12.85
CA TYR A 286 -20.57 -18.15 13.58
C TYR A 286 -22.02 -18.27 13.13
N LYS A 287 -22.54 -19.49 13.08
CA LYS A 287 -23.95 -19.75 12.76
C LYS A 287 -24.53 -20.80 13.69
N LEU A 288 -25.83 -20.71 13.94
CA LEU A 288 -26.60 -21.72 14.64
C LEU A 288 -26.97 -22.83 13.66
N GLN A 289 -26.58 -24.06 13.94
CA GLN A 289 -26.96 -25.24 13.18
C GLN A 289 -27.99 -26.05 13.99
N ILE A 290 -29.19 -26.22 13.43
CA ILE A 290 -30.27 -27.00 14.03
C ILE A 290 -30.55 -28.21 13.15
N THR A 291 -30.49 -29.42 13.71
CA THR A 291 -30.72 -30.68 12.99
C THR A 291 -31.78 -31.52 13.69
N GLY A 292 -32.40 -32.45 12.95
CA GLY A 292 -33.41 -33.37 13.47
C GLY A 292 -34.86 -32.90 13.31
N THR A 293 -35.08 -31.69 12.78
CA THR A 293 -36.40 -31.15 12.44
C THR A 293 -36.31 -30.18 11.26
N THR A 294 -37.35 -30.15 10.43
CA THR A 294 -37.59 -29.09 9.44
C THR A 294 -38.84 -28.28 9.77
N GLN A 295 -39.44 -28.51 10.94
CA GLN A 295 -40.62 -27.79 11.42
C GLN A 295 -40.18 -26.57 12.21
N PHE A 296 -40.29 -25.41 11.56
CA PHE A 296 -40.02 -24.09 12.13
C PHE A 296 -41.23 -23.20 11.89
N SER A 297 -41.65 -22.46 12.91
CA SER A 297 -42.70 -21.46 12.80
C SER A 297 -42.36 -20.27 13.69
N ASP A 298 -42.72 -19.09 13.23
CA ASP A 298 -42.36 -17.84 13.84
C ASP A 298 -43.43 -16.80 13.54
N ASP A 299 -43.99 -16.24 14.60
CA ASP A 299 -45.10 -15.28 14.50
C ASP A 299 -44.61 -13.82 14.54
N ASN A 300 -43.34 -13.59 14.93
CA ASN A 300 -42.79 -12.26 15.20
C ASN A 300 -41.46 -12.00 14.45
N ASN A 301 -41.22 -12.68 13.32
CA ASN A 301 -40.03 -12.55 12.47
C ASN A 301 -38.67 -12.81 13.15
N VAL A 302 -38.66 -13.42 14.34
CA VAL A 302 -37.44 -13.78 15.06
C VAL A 302 -36.55 -14.75 14.27
N LEU A 303 -37.14 -15.81 13.70
CA LEU A 303 -36.42 -16.81 12.89
C LEU A 303 -36.09 -16.28 11.49
N GLN A 304 -36.82 -15.29 11.00
CA GLN A 304 -36.49 -14.59 9.76
C GLN A 304 -35.24 -13.72 9.93
N VAL A 305 -35.21 -12.89 10.97
CA VAL A 305 -34.05 -12.04 11.30
C VAL A 305 -32.83 -12.89 11.70
N LEU A 306 -33.03 -14.06 12.28
CA LEU A 306 -31.94 -15.01 12.54
C LEU A 306 -31.42 -15.68 11.24
N GLY A 307 -32.15 -15.61 10.13
CA GLY A 307 -31.78 -16.27 8.87
C GLY A 307 -32.08 -17.77 8.81
N ILE A 308 -32.95 -18.28 9.69
CA ILE A 308 -33.43 -19.67 9.62
C ILE A 308 -34.56 -19.77 8.58
N LEU A 309 -35.43 -18.76 8.58
CA LEU A 309 -36.55 -18.62 7.65
C LEU A 309 -36.31 -17.43 6.72
N GLU A 310 -36.91 -17.48 5.54
CA GLU A 310 -36.94 -16.35 4.60
C GLU A 310 -38.36 -16.20 4.04
N SER A 311 -38.67 -15.01 3.54
CA SER A 311 -39.91 -14.74 2.80
C SER A 311 -39.65 -14.81 1.29
N GLY A 312 -40.63 -15.30 0.52
CA GLY A 312 -40.55 -15.31 -0.94
C GLY A 312 -40.55 -13.89 -1.53
N HIS A 313 -39.88 -13.71 -2.67
CA HIS A 313 -39.87 -12.43 -3.40
C HIS A 313 -41.13 -12.27 -4.26
N ALA A 314 -41.94 -11.24 -4.00
CA ALA A 314 -43.23 -11.05 -4.67
C ALA A 314 -43.10 -10.60 -6.14
N ASN A 315 -42.12 -9.74 -6.43
CA ASN A 315 -42.00 -9.01 -7.70
C ASN A 315 -40.56 -9.13 -8.27
N GLN A 316 -40.05 -10.36 -8.30
CA GLN A 316 -38.72 -10.66 -8.86
C GLN A 316 -38.72 -10.43 -10.39
N LEU A 317 -37.86 -9.51 -10.86
CA LEU A 317 -37.69 -9.18 -12.28
C LEU A 317 -36.64 -10.07 -12.95
N GLN A 318 -35.61 -10.43 -12.20
CA GLN A 318 -34.52 -11.30 -12.63
C GLN A 318 -34.00 -12.08 -11.43
N GLU A 319 -33.84 -13.39 -11.60
CA GLU A 319 -33.25 -14.26 -10.59
C GLU A 319 -31.71 -14.15 -10.61
N GLY A 320 -31.11 -14.15 -9.42
CA GLY A 320 -29.67 -14.34 -9.29
C GLY A 320 -29.31 -15.76 -9.72
N ALA A 321 -28.28 -15.92 -10.54
CA ALA A 321 -27.87 -17.24 -10.99
C ALA A 321 -26.35 -17.32 -11.09
N ASP A 322 -25.80 -18.50 -10.81
CA ASP A 322 -24.37 -18.75 -10.94
C ASP A 322 -23.95 -18.94 -12.40
N ALA A 323 -22.69 -18.62 -12.69
CA ALA A 323 -22.00 -19.03 -13.89
C ALA A 323 -21.78 -20.55 -13.84
N LYS A 324 -22.04 -21.21 -14.97
CA LYS A 324 -21.79 -22.65 -15.14
C LYS A 324 -20.93 -22.85 -16.36
N ILE A 325 -19.78 -23.48 -16.17
CA ILE A 325 -18.87 -23.85 -17.25
C ILE A 325 -18.52 -25.33 -17.16
N LYS A 326 -18.10 -25.94 -18.27
CA LYS A 326 -17.32 -27.17 -18.23
C LYS A 326 -15.88 -26.89 -18.58
N LEU A 327 -14.99 -27.21 -17.65
CA LEU A 327 -13.56 -27.21 -17.86
C LEU A 327 -13.08 -28.65 -18.00
N ASN A 328 -12.53 -29.01 -19.15
CA ASN A 328 -12.12 -30.39 -19.47
C ASN A 328 -13.24 -31.43 -19.24
N GLY A 329 -14.50 -31.02 -19.44
CA GLY A 329 -15.69 -31.84 -19.21
C GLY A 329 -16.20 -31.88 -17.77
N ILE A 330 -15.49 -31.27 -16.81
CA ILE A 330 -15.91 -31.13 -15.41
C ILE A 330 -16.73 -29.86 -15.27
N GLU A 331 -17.95 -29.98 -14.75
CA GLU A 331 -18.80 -28.82 -14.49
C GLU A 331 -18.32 -28.05 -13.25
N ILE A 332 -18.15 -26.75 -13.41
CA ILE A 332 -17.73 -25.81 -12.37
C ILE A 332 -18.82 -24.73 -12.27
N ILE A 333 -19.16 -24.38 -11.04
CA ILE A 333 -20.18 -23.38 -10.70
C ILE A 333 -19.50 -22.26 -9.90
N ARG A 334 -19.75 -21.01 -10.27
CA ARG A 334 -19.22 -19.82 -9.58
C ARG A 334 -20.26 -18.72 -9.57
N SER A 335 -20.27 -17.92 -8.50
CA SER A 335 -21.15 -16.76 -8.39
C SER A 335 -20.78 -15.64 -9.39
N SER A 336 -19.55 -15.60 -9.89
CA SER A 336 -19.07 -14.53 -10.80
C SER A 336 -18.82 -15.00 -12.23
N ASN A 337 -18.95 -14.06 -13.18
CA ASN A 337 -18.49 -14.22 -14.57
C ASN A 337 -16.97 -14.05 -14.72
N THR A 338 -16.27 -13.63 -13.66
CA THR A 338 -14.82 -13.64 -13.57
C THR A 338 -14.40 -14.78 -12.65
N ILE A 339 -13.76 -15.80 -13.21
CA ILE A 339 -13.38 -17.03 -12.52
C ILE A 339 -11.86 -17.04 -12.38
N GLU A 340 -11.36 -16.93 -11.15
CA GLU A 340 -9.93 -16.81 -10.83
C GLU A 340 -9.34 -18.05 -10.15
N ASP A 341 -10.20 -18.94 -9.66
CA ASP A 341 -9.85 -20.03 -8.74
C ASP A 341 -10.05 -21.42 -9.36
N ALA A 342 -10.42 -21.49 -10.64
CA ALA A 342 -10.65 -22.77 -11.33
C ALA A 342 -9.33 -23.42 -11.77
N ILE A 343 -8.33 -22.63 -12.13
CA ILE A 343 -6.98 -23.08 -12.52
C ILE A 343 -5.98 -22.06 -11.99
N ASP A 344 -4.94 -22.55 -11.31
CA ASP A 344 -3.88 -21.69 -10.78
C ASP A 344 -3.30 -20.77 -11.85
N GLY A 345 -3.29 -19.47 -11.56
CA GLY A 345 -2.75 -18.43 -12.42
C GLY A 345 -3.55 -18.13 -13.70
N ILE A 346 -4.77 -18.66 -13.86
CA ILE A 346 -5.64 -18.38 -15.01
C ILE A 346 -6.95 -17.73 -14.54
N THR A 347 -7.23 -16.55 -15.07
CA THR A 347 -8.51 -15.87 -14.89
C THR A 347 -9.34 -15.96 -16.18
N LEU A 348 -10.54 -16.52 -16.10
CA LEU A 348 -11.50 -16.57 -17.20
C LEU A 348 -12.55 -15.46 -17.00
N ASN A 349 -12.74 -14.64 -18.03
CA ASN A 349 -13.77 -13.59 -18.04
C ASN A 349 -14.86 -13.96 -19.04
N LEU A 350 -15.97 -14.49 -18.54
CA LEU A 350 -17.09 -14.99 -19.35
C LEU A 350 -17.87 -13.83 -19.96
N GLN A 351 -18.16 -13.93 -21.25
CA GLN A 351 -18.84 -12.89 -22.03
C GLN A 351 -20.17 -13.38 -22.61
N LYS A 352 -20.25 -14.67 -22.97
CA LYS A 352 -21.43 -15.27 -23.60
C LYS A 352 -21.54 -16.74 -23.25
N ALA A 353 -22.77 -17.20 -22.99
CA ALA A 353 -23.09 -18.62 -22.86
C ALA A 353 -23.66 -19.19 -24.17
N GLU A 354 -23.16 -20.34 -24.58
CA GLU A 354 -23.65 -21.08 -25.76
C GLU A 354 -23.47 -22.59 -25.52
N PRO A 355 -24.39 -23.24 -24.79
CA PRO A 355 -24.29 -24.67 -24.46
C PRO A 355 -24.08 -25.55 -25.70
N GLY A 356 -23.14 -26.48 -25.61
CA GLY A 356 -22.72 -27.37 -26.70
C GLY A 356 -21.58 -26.83 -27.57
N ARG A 357 -21.16 -25.56 -27.41
CA ARG A 357 -19.99 -24.98 -28.10
C ARG A 357 -18.76 -25.05 -27.19
N THR A 358 -17.79 -25.85 -27.59
CA THR A 358 -16.49 -25.97 -26.89
C THR A 358 -15.44 -25.08 -27.54
N VAL A 359 -14.75 -24.28 -26.73
CA VAL A 359 -13.58 -23.50 -27.11
C VAL A 359 -12.33 -24.19 -26.58
N THR A 360 -11.32 -24.34 -27.43
CA THR A 360 -10.00 -24.82 -27.01
C THR A 360 -9.14 -23.62 -26.63
N MET A 361 -8.57 -23.66 -25.43
CA MET A 361 -7.60 -22.68 -24.92
C MET A 361 -6.25 -23.38 -24.79
N GLU A 362 -5.26 -22.91 -25.54
CA GLU A 362 -3.86 -23.32 -25.40
C GLU A 362 -3.11 -22.27 -24.59
N VAL A 363 -2.58 -22.65 -23.43
CA VAL A 363 -1.69 -21.83 -22.62
C VAL A 363 -0.27 -22.31 -22.83
N SER A 364 0.59 -21.42 -23.33
CA SER A 364 2.00 -21.72 -23.60
C SER A 364 2.89 -20.60 -23.11
N LEU A 365 4.19 -20.89 -22.96
CA LEU A 365 5.20 -19.86 -22.71
C LEU A 365 5.18 -18.82 -23.83
N ASP A 366 5.19 -17.54 -23.46
CA ASP A 366 5.30 -16.41 -24.38
C ASP A 366 6.77 -16.17 -24.76
N VAL A 367 7.27 -17.03 -25.64
CA VAL A 367 8.66 -16.98 -26.11
C VAL A 367 8.98 -15.64 -26.76
N ASP A 368 8.03 -15.04 -27.48
CA ASP A 368 8.26 -13.76 -28.17
C ASP A 368 8.42 -12.60 -27.17
N ALA A 369 7.64 -12.57 -26.09
CA ALA A 369 7.78 -11.56 -25.05
C ALA A 369 9.12 -11.68 -24.31
N ILE A 370 9.58 -12.91 -24.04
CA ILE A 370 10.87 -13.16 -23.41
C ILE A 370 12.02 -12.75 -24.34
N LYS A 371 11.92 -13.10 -25.63
CA LYS A 371 12.87 -12.65 -26.66
C LYS A 371 12.90 -11.13 -26.76
N GLY A 372 11.75 -10.47 -26.65
CA GLY A 372 11.65 -9.01 -26.60
C GLY A 372 12.49 -8.39 -25.50
N LEU A 373 12.40 -8.91 -24.26
CA LEU A 373 13.21 -8.45 -23.13
C LEU A 373 14.72 -8.56 -23.41
N ILE A 374 15.14 -9.71 -23.95
CA ILE A 374 16.55 -9.97 -24.28
C ILE A 374 17.02 -9.09 -25.46
N GLN A 375 16.15 -8.85 -26.44
CA GLN A 375 16.42 -7.99 -27.58
C GLN A 375 16.61 -6.53 -27.15
N ASP A 376 15.72 -6.01 -26.29
CA ASP A 376 15.80 -4.64 -25.76
C ASP A 376 17.14 -4.41 -25.03
N PHE A 377 17.57 -5.40 -24.24
CA PHE A 377 18.89 -5.41 -23.60
C PHE A 377 20.04 -5.38 -24.62
N VAL A 378 20.00 -6.28 -25.62
CA VAL A 378 21.05 -6.35 -26.66
C VAL A 378 21.15 -5.05 -27.45
N ASP A 379 20.02 -4.42 -27.77
CA ASP A 379 19.96 -3.17 -28.50
C ASP A 379 20.51 -2.00 -27.68
N ALA A 380 20.12 -1.87 -26.41
CA ALA A 380 20.64 -0.84 -25.51
C ALA A 380 22.16 -1.00 -25.29
N TYR A 381 22.65 -2.23 -25.17
CA TYR A 381 24.09 -2.49 -25.07
C TYR A 381 24.81 -2.12 -26.36
N ASN A 382 24.27 -2.53 -27.52
CA ASN A 382 24.88 -2.27 -28.82
C ASN A 382 24.92 -0.79 -29.17
N ASP A 383 23.91 -0.03 -28.76
CA ASP A 383 23.86 1.42 -28.90
C ASP A 383 24.98 2.10 -28.08
N LEU A 384 25.16 1.70 -26.81
CA LEU A 384 26.29 2.16 -26.00
C LEU A 384 27.64 1.73 -26.58
N ALA A 385 27.79 0.47 -26.97
CA ALA A 385 29.04 -0.07 -27.49
C ALA A 385 29.44 0.59 -28.81
N SER A 386 28.47 0.88 -29.69
CA SER A 386 28.69 1.60 -30.95
C SER A 386 29.18 3.01 -30.68
N TYR A 387 28.52 3.75 -29.78
CA TYR A 387 28.95 5.08 -29.40
C TYR A 387 30.37 5.09 -28.82
N ILE A 388 30.69 4.16 -27.92
CA ILE A 388 32.03 4.03 -27.35
C ILE A 388 33.07 3.73 -28.45
N ASN A 389 32.75 2.84 -29.38
CA ASN A 389 33.64 2.52 -30.50
C ASN A 389 33.91 3.74 -31.38
N GLU A 390 32.89 4.55 -31.68
CA GLU A 390 33.03 5.83 -32.39
C GLU A 390 33.97 6.80 -31.68
N GLN A 391 33.98 6.82 -30.34
CA GLN A 391 34.91 7.66 -29.57
C GLN A 391 36.39 7.25 -29.73
N PHE A 392 36.65 6.00 -30.10
CA PHE A 392 38.01 5.48 -30.28
C PHE A 392 38.47 5.43 -31.75
N ASP A 393 37.58 5.70 -32.71
CA ASP A 393 37.93 5.76 -34.12
C ASP A 393 38.72 7.05 -34.45
N TYR A 394 39.70 6.92 -35.34
CA TYR A 394 40.55 8.01 -35.84
C TYR A 394 40.47 8.10 -37.36
N ASP A 395 39.97 9.22 -37.86
CA ASP A 395 39.92 9.51 -39.28
C ASP A 395 41.25 10.10 -39.75
N VAL A 396 41.98 9.33 -40.56
CA VAL A 396 43.28 9.70 -41.11
C VAL A 396 43.22 10.77 -42.21
N GLU A 397 42.05 10.99 -42.82
CA GLU A 397 41.86 12.00 -43.87
C GLU A 397 41.55 13.37 -43.28
N THR A 398 40.71 13.42 -42.24
CA THR A 398 40.38 14.68 -41.54
C THR A 398 41.34 14.98 -40.39
N GLY A 399 42.11 14.00 -39.94
CA GLY A 399 43.05 14.10 -38.82
C GLY A 399 42.36 14.21 -37.46
N GLN A 400 41.05 13.89 -37.39
CA GLN A 400 40.21 14.02 -36.21
C GLN A 400 39.86 12.63 -35.66
N GLY A 401 39.83 12.51 -34.32
CA GLY A 401 39.27 11.34 -33.64
C GLY A 401 38.10 11.75 -32.76
N GLY A 402 37.43 10.76 -32.16
CA GLY A 402 36.33 11.02 -31.23
C GLY A 402 36.72 11.95 -30.07
N THR A 403 35.74 12.68 -29.53
CA THR A 403 35.93 13.67 -28.46
C THR A 403 36.59 13.07 -27.20
N LEU A 404 36.29 11.81 -26.91
CA LEU A 404 36.83 11.06 -25.77
C LEU A 404 38.03 10.16 -26.13
N LEU A 405 38.66 10.35 -27.29
CA LEU A 405 39.79 9.54 -27.72
C LEU A 405 40.92 9.55 -26.67
N GLY A 406 41.30 8.35 -26.23
CA GLY A 406 42.35 8.17 -25.22
C GLY A 406 41.90 8.32 -23.76
N ASP A 407 40.59 8.49 -23.49
CA ASP A 407 40.08 8.50 -22.12
C ASP A 407 40.14 7.10 -21.49
N ALA A 408 40.98 6.95 -20.45
CA ALA A 408 41.19 5.70 -19.74
C ALA A 408 39.95 5.21 -18.97
N THR A 409 39.08 6.14 -18.56
CA THR A 409 37.83 5.82 -17.83
C THR A 409 36.86 5.14 -18.78
N LEU A 410 36.69 5.68 -19.98
CA LEU A 410 35.81 5.12 -21.01
C LEU A 410 36.28 3.71 -21.41
N LEU A 411 37.60 3.52 -21.55
CA LEU A 411 38.20 2.21 -21.84
C LEU A 411 37.96 1.20 -20.71
N THR A 412 38.04 1.65 -19.45
CA THR A 412 37.79 0.80 -18.28
C THR A 412 36.33 0.35 -18.22
N ILE A 413 35.38 1.25 -18.47
CA ILE A 413 33.94 0.95 -18.53
C ILE A 413 33.67 -0.06 -19.64
N HIS A 414 34.15 0.19 -20.85
CA HIS A 414 33.99 -0.70 -21.99
C HIS A 414 34.55 -2.11 -21.70
N SER A 415 35.75 -2.18 -21.11
CA SER A 415 36.38 -3.46 -20.78
C SER A 415 35.62 -4.24 -19.71
N ARG A 416 35.07 -3.55 -18.69
CA ARG A 416 34.27 -4.19 -17.63
C ARG A 416 32.94 -4.71 -18.15
N LEU A 417 32.20 -3.89 -18.89
CA LEU A 417 30.94 -4.29 -19.53
C LEU A 417 31.16 -5.50 -20.45
N ARG A 418 32.18 -5.45 -21.31
CA ARG A 418 32.53 -6.57 -22.20
C ARG A 418 32.91 -7.83 -21.43
N SER A 419 33.64 -7.71 -20.32
CA SER A 419 34.06 -8.86 -19.52
C SER A 419 32.86 -9.61 -18.94
N ILE A 420 31.85 -8.90 -18.43
CA ILE A 420 30.64 -9.51 -17.87
C ILE A 420 29.89 -10.33 -18.94
N LEU A 421 29.84 -9.84 -20.18
CA LEU A 421 29.11 -10.48 -21.28
C LEU A 421 29.77 -11.74 -21.85
N ILE A 422 31.10 -11.83 -21.79
CA ILE A 422 31.85 -12.93 -22.43
C ILE A 422 32.28 -14.02 -21.46
N ASN A 423 32.22 -13.77 -20.16
CA ASN A 423 32.64 -14.73 -19.14
C ASN A 423 31.56 -15.80 -18.92
N GLU A 424 32.00 -17.02 -18.59
CA GLU A 424 31.10 -18.06 -18.11
C GLU A 424 30.71 -17.76 -16.65
N ILE A 425 29.44 -17.94 -16.33
CA ILE A 425 28.90 -17.84 -14.97
C ILE A 425 29.36 -19.08 -14.20
N SER A 426 30.07 -18.84 -13.10
CA SER A 426 30.62 -19.90 -12.26
C SER A 426 29.61 -20.32 -11.19
N GLY A 427 29.52 -21.63 -10.88
CA GLY A 427 28.62 -22.16 -9.84
C GLY A 427 27.35 -22.84 -10.36
N GLU A 428 27.12 -22.83 -11.67
CA GLU A 428 26.00 -23.48 -12.35
C GLU A 428 26.21 -25.00 -12.52
N ASN A 429 25.18 -25.80 -12.22
CA ASN A 429 25.05 -27.17 -12.73
C ASN A 429 24.20 -27.12 -14.00
N GLY A 430 24.81 -26.91 -15.16
CA GLY A 430 24.10 -26.82 -16.43
C GLY A 430 25.01 -26.65 -17.64
N ASP A 431 24.46 -26.83 -18.84
CA ASP A 431 25.20 -26.68 -20.10
C ASP A 431 25.20 -25.23 -20.61
N LEU A 432 24.29 -24.36 -20.12
CA LEU A 432 24.09 -22.99 -20.58
C LEU A 432 24.69 -21.93 -19.63
N THR A 433 26.01 -21.98 -19.41
CA THR A 433 26.72 -21.07 -18.48
C THR A 433 27.21 -19.76 -19.11
N ALA A 434 26.92 -19.48 -20.38
CA ALA A 434 27.34 -18.24 -21.06
C ALA A 434 26.33 -17.80 -22.14
N LEU A 435 26.26 -16.49 -22.39
CA LEU A 435 25.41 -15.85 -23.42
C LEU A 435 25.55 -16.51 -24.80
N VAL A 436 26.78 -16.86 -25.20
CA VAL A 436 27.05 -17.51 -26.49
C VAL A 436 26.35 -18.86 -26.65
N ARG A 437 26.08 -19.56 -25.54
CA ARG A 437 25.43 -20.87 -25.55
C ARG A 437 23.93 -20.79 -25.79
N ILE A 438 23.30 -19.67 -25.41
CA ILE A 438 21.90 -19.36 -25.74
C ILE A 438 21.74 -18.61 -27.06
N GLY A 439 22.82 -18.46 -27.84
CA GLY A 439 22.79 -17.82 -29.15
C GLY A 439 23.11 -16.32 -29.15
N ILE A 440 23.57 -15.73 -28.04
CA ILE A 440 23.96 -14.31 -27.98
C ILE A 440 25.49 -14.22 -28.09
N ALA A 441 25.99 -13.81 -29.26
CA ALA A 441 27.43 -13.79 -29.55
C ALA A 441 27.95 -12.36 -29.73
N SER A 442 29.16 -12.10 -29.22
CA SER A 442 29.89 -10.84 -29.40
C SER A 442 30.90 -10.93 -30.54
N ASP A 443 30.98 -9.90 -31.39
CA ASP A 443 31.96 -9.81 -32.45
C ASP A 443 33.34 -9.28 -31.98
N GLY A 444 34.27 -9.06 -32.92
CA GLY A 444 35.60 -8.54 -32.61
C GLY A 444 35.60 -7.13 -32.00
N LYS A 445 34.56 -6.33 -32.27
CA LYS A 445 34.34 -4.96 -31.80
C LYS A 445 33.47 -4.90 -30.54
N GLY A 446 33.05 -6.05 -30.01
CA GLY A 446 32.20 -6.12 -28.82
C GLY A 446 30.70 -6.05 -29.11
N ILE A 447 30.27 -5.91 -30.37
CA ILE A 447 28.84 -5.80 -30.73
C ILE A 447 28.17 -7.18 -30.60
N LEU A 448 27.02 -7.23 -29.94
CA LEU A 448 26.22 -8.43 -29.73
C LEU A 448 25.30 -8.72 -30.92
N SER A 449 25.08 -9.99 -31.18
CA SER A 449 24.13 -10.51 -32.18
C SER A 449 23.36 -11.70 -31.60
N ILE A 450 22.10 -11.83 -31.98
CA ILE A 450 21.21 -12.91 -31.53
C ILE A 450 21.01 -13.93 -32.67
N ASP A 451 21.31 -15.19 -32.39
CA ASP A 451 20.85 -16.35 -33.16
C ASP A 451 19.44 -16.72 -32.69
N ASP A 452 18.44 -16.24 -33.43
CA ASP A 452 17.01 -16.40 -33.12
C ASP A 452 16.61 -17.86 -32.88
N SER A 453 17.20 -18.79 -33.64
CA SER A 453 16.87 -20.20 -33.57
C SER A 453 17.38 -20.85 -32.28
N LYS A 454 18.61 -20.53 -31.87
CA LYS A 454 19.20 -21.03 -30.63
C LYS A 454 18.56 -20.41 -29.40
N LEU A 455 18.24 -19.12 -29.45
CA LEU A 455 17.60 -18.44 -28.34
C LEU A 455 16.19 -19.00 -28.12
N THR A 456 15.43 -19.22 -29.20
CA THR A 456 14.11 -19.86 -29.14
C THR A 456 14.19 -21.25 -28.53
N ASP A 457 15.15 -22.08 -28.96
CA ASP A 457 15.37 -23.43 -28.41
C ASP A 457 15.75 -23.41 -26.91
N ALA A 458 16.63 -22.49 -26.52
CA ALA A 458 17.04 -22.32 -25.12
C ALA A 458 15.86 -21.92 -24.22
N ILE A 459 15.04 -20.95 -24.65
CA ILE A 459 13.87 -20.48 -23.90
C ILE A 459 12.82 -21.59 -23.78
N GLN A 460 12.52 -22.32 -24.86
CA GLN A 460 11.48 -23.35 -24.86
C GLN A 460 11.86 -24.59 -24.06
N ASN A 461 13.11 -25.04 -24.16
CA ASN A 461 13.53 -26.32 -23.62
C ASN A 461 14.32 -26.20 -22.31
N ASN A 462 14.84 -25.02 -21.98
CA ASN A 462 15.73 -24.79 -20.85
C ASN A 462 15.48 -23.43 -20.17
N LEU A 463 14.23 -23.00 -20.04
CA LEU A 463 13.86 -21.68 -19.49
C LEU A 463 14.57 -21.36 -18.17
N ASP A 464 14.58 -22.29 -17.22
CA ASP A 464 15.22 -22.08 -15.92
C ASP A 464 16.73 -21.80 -16.05
N GLN A 465 17.43 -22.46 -16.99
CA GLN A 465 18.84 -22.15 -17.26
C GLN A 465 19.02 -20.80 -17.96
N VAL A 466 18.07 -20.38 -18.80
CA VAL A 466 18.08 -19.02 -19.37
C VAL A 466 17.87 -17.98 -18.27
N ILE A 467 16.94 -18.22 -17.34
CA ILE A 467 16.70 -17.35 -16.18
C ILE A 467 17.97 -17.22 -15.35
N ASN A 468 18.60 -18.35 -14.98
CA ASN A 468 19.81 -18.31 -14.15
C ASN A 468 20.99 -17.61 -14.84
N LEU A 469 21.03 -17.61 -16.17
CA LEU A 469 22.05 -16.88 -16.94
C LEU A 469 21.94 -15.36 -16.77
N PHE A 470 20.74 -14.82 -16.53
CA PHE A 470 20.51 -13.39 -16.38
C PHE A 470 20.32 -12.96 -14.93
N ALA A 471 19.43 -13.63 -14.21
CA ALA A 471 18.97 -13.28 -12.88
C ALA A 471 19.87 -13.85 -11.75
N VAL A 472 19.54 -13.51 -10.51
CA VAL A 472 20.18 -14.06 -9.32
C VAL A 472 19.74 -15.50 -9.13
N GLN A 473 20.72 -16.40 -8.97
CA GLN A 473 20.49 -17.77 -8.59
C GLN A 473 20.78 -17.95 -7.09
N GLN A 474 19.80 -18.50 -6.39
CA GLN A 474 19.92 -18.92 -5.00
C GLN A 474 19.92 -20.44 -4.91
N GLY A 475 20.92 -21.00 -4.24
CA GLY A 475 20.93 -22.40 -3.83
C GLY A 475 21.03 -22.47 -2.31
N SER A 476 19.98 -22.95 -1.64
CA SER A 476 20.12 -23.34 -0.24
C SER A 476 20.53 -24.81 -0.12
N ALA A 477 21.43 -25.11 0.82
CA ALA A 477 21.80 -26.49 1.13
C ALA A 477 20.70 -27.28 1.86
N THR A 478 19.76 -26.61 2.57
CA THR A 478 18.75 -27.29 3.41
C THR A 478 17.43 -26.53 3.48
N ASP A 479 16.37 -27.22 3.88
CA ASP A 479 15.03 -26.68 4.18
C ASP A 479 14.99 -25.74 5.40
N LYS A 480 16.04 -25.75 6.24
CA LYS A 480 16.11 -24.97 7.49
C LYS A 480 16.80 -23.62 7.36
N ILE A 481 17.52 -23.38 6.27
CA ILE A 481 18.14 -22.08 5.99
C ILE A 481 17.64 -21.65 4.63
N GLU A 482 16.97 -20.52 4.55
CA GLU A 482 16.38 -20.02 3.31
C GLU A 482 17.03 -18.69 2.99
N TYR A 483 17.47 -18.52 1.75
CA TYR A 483 17.88 -17.20 1.28
C TYR A 483 16.63 -16.32 1.14
N LEU A 484 16.67 -15.09 1.66
CA LEU A 484 15.58 -14.13 1.54
C LEU A 484 15.90 -13.01 0.56
N SER A 485 17.02 -12.33 0.80
CA SER A 485 17.39 -11.15 0.05
C SER A 485 18.89 -10.89 0.15
N HIS A 486 19.40 -10.04 -0.73
CA HIS A 486 20.71 -9.44 -0.62
C HIS A 486 20.64 -7.97 -1.01
N THR A 487 21.75 -7.25 -0.84
CA THR A 487 21.93 -5.91 -1.40
C THR A 487 23.13 -5.92 -2.34
N ARG A 488 23.34 -4.81 -3.07
CA ARG A 488 24.54 -4.59 -3.91
C ARG A 488 25.88 -4.74 -3.18
N ALA A 489 25.90 -4.70 -1.86
CA ALA A 489 27.11 -4.90 -1.07
C ALA A 489 27.49 -6.39 -0.93
N THR A 490 26.54 -7.29 -1.21
CA THR A 490 26.74 -8.73 -1.16
C THR A 490 27.51 -9.20 -2.40
N LYS A 491 28.59 -9.96 -2.20
CA LYS A 491 29.42 -10.49 -3.31
C LYS A 491 29.03 -11.93 -3.62
N PRO A 492 28.82 -12.33 -4.89
CA PRO A 492 28.42 -13.70 -5.22
C PRO A 492 29.47 -14.71 -4.73
N GLY A 493 29.02 -15.89 -4.30
CA GLY A 493 29.88 -16.92 -3.76
C GLY A 493 29.15 -18.06 -3.08
N ILE A 494 29.95 -19.00 -2.59
CA ILE A 494 29.49 -20.12 -1.75
C ILE A 494 29.76 -19.72 -0.30
N TYR A 495 28.71 -19.55 0.48
CA TYR A 495 28.79 -19.15 1.89
C TYR A 495 28.56 -20.34 2.81
N ASN A 496 29.52 -20.57 3.71
CA ASN A 496 29.32 -21.49 4.83
C ASN A 496 28.56 -20.78 5.95
N VAL A 497 27.30 -21.12 6.17
CA VAL A 497 26.45 -20.59 7.24
C VAL A 497 26.61 -21.47 8.46
N VAL A 498 26.95 -20.87 9.60
CA VAL A 498 27.09 -21.56 10.88
C VAL A 498 26.14 -20.94 11.87
N ILE A 499 25.17 -21.70 12.34
CA ILE A 499 24.23 -21.33 13.40
C ILE A 499 24.75 -21.88 14.71
N THR A 500 24.88 -21.01 15.70
CA THR A 500 25.34 -21.33 17.06
C THR A 500 24.25 -21.16 18.11
N GLN A 501 23.14 -20.49 17.76
CA GLN A 501 21.95 -20.35 18.59
C GLN A 501 20.73 -20.31 17.68
N ALA A 502 19.71 -21.11 18.02
CA ALA A 502 18.42 -21.12 17.33
C ALA A 502 17.58 -19.94 17.80
N ALA A 503 16.69 -19.45 16.94
CA ALA A 503 15.70 -18.49 17.39
C ALA A 503 14.63 -19.20 18.22
N GLU A 504 14.22 -18.60 19.33
CA GLU A 504 13.16 -19.11 20.20
C GLU A 504 12.06 -18.08 20.40
N GLN A 505 10.84 -18.56 20.64
CA GLN A 505 9.71 -17.76 21.12
C GLN A 505 9.71 -17.79 22.64
N ALA A 506 9.29 -16.71 23.28
CA ALA A 506 8.98 -16.75 24.71
C ALA A 506 7.86 -17.78 24.95
N SER A 507 8.00 -18.63 25.95
CA SER A 507 7.06 -19.69 26.25
C SER A 507 6.99 -19.99 27.74
N VAL A 508 5.80 -19.91 28.32
CA VAL A 508 5.52 -20.28 29.71
C VAL A 508 4.57 -21.47 29.72
N THR A 509 4.95 -22.55 30.39
CA THR A 509 4.12 -23.75 30.55
C THR A 509 3.78 -23.96 32.01
N GLY A 510 2.50 -24.24 32.30
CA GLY A 510 2.02 -24.59 33.63
C GLY A 510 2.79 -25.76 34.23
N SER A 511 3.05 -25.69 35.54
CA SER A 511 3.91 -26.67 36.22
C SER A 511 3.28 -28.07 36.26
N THR A 512 1.95 -28.14 36.38
CA THR A 512 1.16 -29.37 36.48
C THR A 512 -0.02 -29.39 35.50
N PRO A 513 -0.42 -30.56 34.98
CA PRO A 513 -1.61 -30.66 34.14
C PRO A 513 -2.88 -30.30 34.93
N VAL A 514 -3.81 -29.59 34.29
CA VAL A 514 -5.14 -29.36 34.85
C VAL A 514 -5.88 -30.69 34.94
N GLN A 515 -6.51 -30.98 36.07
CA GLN A 515 -7.26 -32.21 36.28
C GLN A 515 -8.43 -32.37 35.29
N ASP A 516 -8.85 -33.61 35.00
CA ASP A 516 -9.94 -33.93 34.05
C ASP A 516 -11.29 -33.25 34.39
N GLY A 517 -11.50 -32.88 35.67
CA GLY A 517 -12.67 -32.15 36.14
C GLY A 517 -12.57 -30.61 36.03
N GLY A 518 -11.48 -30.10 35.47
CA GLY A 518 -11.20 -28.67 35.33
C GLY A 518 -10.70 -27.98 36.60
N LEU A 519 -10.65 -26.64 36.57
CA LEU A 519 -10.22 -25.84 37.72
C LEU A 519 -11.09 -26.09 38.96
N SER A 520 -10.49 -26.04 40.15
CA SER A 520 -11.22 -26.29 41.40
C SER A 520 -11.96 -25.05 41.94
N GLN A 521 -11.57 -23.87 41.47
CA GLN A 521 -12.10 -22.56 41.84
C GLN A 521 -11.86 -21.57 40.68
N ASP A 522 -12.48 -20.40 40.75
CA ASP A 522 -12.23 -19.33 39.78
C ASP A 522 -10.77 -18.84 39.86
N GLU A 523 -10.20 -18.52 38.71
CA GLU A 523 -8.81 -18.12 38.54
C GLU A 523 -8.72 -16.97 37.53
N ALA A 524 -7.87 -15.99 37.81
CA ALA A 524 -7.63 -14.85 36.94
C ALA A 524 -6.15 -14.85 36.53
N LEU A 525 -5.90 -14.92 35.23
CA LEU A 525 -4.56 -14.85 34.64
C LEU A 525 -4.33 -13.48 34.04
N THR A 526 -3.36 -12.74 34.55
CA THR A 526 -2.91 -11.48 33.94
C THR A 526 -1.72 -11.75 33.04
N ILE A 527 -1.88 -11.50 31.74
CA ILE A 527 -0.84 -11.67 30.70
C ILE A 527 -0.47 -10.27 30.21
N THR A 528 0.82 -9.96 30.22
CA THR A 528 1.35 -8.65 29.80
C THR A 528 2.44 -8.85 28.76
N GLU A 529 2.24 -8.35 27.54
CA GLU A 529 3.26 -8.36 26.48
C GLU A 529 4.27 -7.24 26.75
N LEU A 530 5.56 -7.56 26.65
CA LEU A 530 6.63 -6.71 27.20
C LEU A 530 7.09 -5.61 26.25
N THR A 531 6.88 -5.76 24.94
CA THR A 531 7.27 -4.77 23.92
C THR A 531 6.34 -3.56 23.93
N SER A 532 5.03 -3.83 23.93
CA SER A 532 3.95 -2.84 23.92
C SER A 532 3.52 -2.44 25.33
N GLY A 533 3.72 -3.31 26.33
CA GLY A 533 3.18 -3.12 27.67
C GLY A 533 1.68 -3.41 27.80
N MET A 534 1.04 -3.92 26.74
CA MET A 534 -0.37 -4.31 26.76
C MET A 534 -0.60 -5.44 27.75
N SER A 535 -1.64 -5.31 28.57
CA SER A 535 -1.96 -6.25 29.65
C SER A 535 -3.44 -6.60 29.63
N GLU A 536 -3.75 -7.89 29.71
CA GLU A 536 -5.12 -8.38 29.82
C GLU A 536 -5.25 -9.40 30.94
N THR A 537 -6.40 -9.37 31.62
CA THR A 537 -6.71 -10.33 32.67
C THR A 537 -7.83 -11.26 32.21
N VAL A 538 -7.46 -12.51 31.96
CA VAL A 538 -8.39 -13.57 31.56
C VAL A 538 -9.05 -14.14 32.80
N GLN A 539 -10.39 -14.06 32.88
CA GLN A 539 -11.17 -14.68 33.95
C GLN A 539 -11.54 -16.12 33.56
N LEU A 540 -11.12 -17.07 34.38
CA LEU A 540 -11.40 -18.50 34.27
C LEU A 540 -12.30 -18.93 35.44
N TYR A 541 -13.13 -19.93 35.21
CA TYR A 541 -14.11 -20.38 36.21
C TYR A 541 -13.84 -21.80 36.69
N ALA A 542 -14.31 -22.10 37.90
CA ALA A 542 -14.31 -23.47 38.42
C ALA A 542 -14.99 -24.43 37.43
N GLY A 543 -14.31 -25.54 37.13
CA GLY A 543 -14.75 -26.54 36.16
C GLY A 543 -14.23 -26.33 34.73
N ASP A 544 -13.60 -25.20 34.42
CA ASP A 544 -12.99 -24.99 33.09
C ASP A 544 -11.87 -26.02 32.86
N THR A 545 -11.96 -26.76 31.76
CA THR A 545 -10.93 -27.70 31.33
C THR A 545 -9.78 -26.95 30.65
N VAL A 546 -8.60 -27.59 30.50
CA VAL A 546 -7.45 -26.96 29.82
C VAL A 546 -7.81 -26.45 28.41
N ASP A 547 -8.64 -27.17 27.66
CA ASP A 547 -9.05 -26.76 26.31
C ASP A 547 -9.98 -25.53 26.38
N THR A 548 -10.94 -25.52 27.32
CA THR A 548 -11.80 -24.35 27.57
C THR A 548 -11.01 -23.11 27.98
N ILE A 549 -9.95 -23.30 28.79
CA ILE A 549 -9.04 -22.23 29.20
C ILE A 549 -8.27 -21.70 27.99
N VAL A 550 -7.73 -22.60 27.16
CA VAL A 550 -7.00 -22.26 25.94
C VAL A 550 -7.89 -21.43 25.00
N ASP A 551 -9.10 -21.91 24.73
CA ASP A 551 -10.06 -21.22 23.87
C ASP A 551 -10.35 -19.82 24.41
N ARG A 552 -10.63 -19.70 25.71
CA ARG A 552 -10.93 -18.40 26.33
C ARG A 552 -9.77 -17.41 26.27
N ILE A 553 -8.55 -17.87 26.54
CA ILE A 553 -7.36 -17.03 26.45
C ILE A 553 -7.18 -16.55 25.01
N ASN A 554 -7.22 -17.47 24.02
CA ASN A 554 -7.05 -17.13 22.62
C ASN A 554 -8.16 -16.20 22.11
N SER A 555 -9.41 -16.46 22.46
CA SER A 555 -10.54 -15.61 22.11
C SER A 555 -10.40 -14.21 22.68
N LEU A 556 -9.85 -14.04 23.88
CA LEU A 556 -9.67 -12.72 24.47
C LEU A 556 -8.45 -11.98 23.90
N LEU A 557 -7.30 -12.66 23.79
CA LEU A 557 -6.03 -12.05 23.40
C LEU A 557 -5.96 -11.71 21.91
N HIS A 558 -6.64 -12.44 21.02
CA HIS A 558 -6.64 -12.17 19.59
C HIS A 558 -7.73 -11.16 19.14
N GLN A 559 -8.47 -10.56 20.08
CA GLN A 559 -9.45 -9.53 19.75
C GLN A 559 -8.80 -8.19 19.38
N ARG A 560 -9.29 -7.58 18.30
CA ARG A 560 -9.03 -6.19 17.93
C ARG A 560 -10.28 -5.38 18.20
N ILE A 561 -10.17 -4.34 19.02
CA ILE A 561 -11.33 -3.62 19.54
C ILE A 561 -11.15 -2.12 19.28
N ALA A 562 -12.21 -1.47 18.78
CA ALA A 562 -12.29 -0.02 18.68
C ALA A 562 -12.69 0.60 20.03
N GLN A 563 -12.17 1.79 20.35
CA GLN A 563 -12.57 2.48 21.57
C GLN A 563 -14.01 3.00 21.48
N VAL A 564 -14.78 2.82 22.55
CA VAL A 564 -16.11 3.38 22.71
C VAL A 564 -16.13 4.28 23.94
N LEU A 565 -16.57 5.52 23.74
CA LEU A 565 -16.89 6.47 24.79
C LEU A 565 -18.40 6.59 24.90
N THR A 566 -18.93 6.54 26.11
CA THR A 566 -20.35 6.77 26.37
C THR A 566 -20.51 7.87 27.41
N SER A 567 -21.42 8.80 27.17
CA SER A 567 -21.75 9.85 28.13
C SER A 567 -22.49 9.26 29.33
N ASP A 568 -22.20 9.74 30.54
CA ASP A 568 -22.85 9.24 31.77
C ASP A 568 -24.28 9.80 31.97
N THR A 569 -24.61 10.91 31.30
CA THR A 569 -25.91 11.58 31.39
C THR A 569 -26.83 11.13 30.26
N ALA A 570 -27.96 10.56 30.66
CA ALA A 570 -29.09 10.18 29.81
C ALA A 570 -30.03 11.38 29.67
N ASN A 571 -30.05 12.02 28.50
CA ASN A 571 -30.92 13.15 28.24
C ASN A 571 -32.29 12.68 27.77
N THR A 572 -33.34 13.43 28.12
CA THR A 572 -34.73 13.10 27.77
C THR A 572 -35.47 14.32 27.22
N THR A 573 -36.63 14.14 26.60
CA THR A 573 -37.47 15.26 26.11
C THR A 573 -38.50 15.73 27.14
N ASP A 574 -38.90 14.87 28.08
CA ASP A 574 -39.96 15.14 29.06
C ASP A 574 -39.64 14.64 30.48
N GLY A 575 -38.38 14.24 30.73
CA GLY A 575 -37.95 13.64 31.99
C GLY A 575 -38.03 12.10 31.99
N GLU A 576 -38.63 11.48 30.98
CA GLU A 576 -38.77 10.02 30.87
C GLU A 576 -38.32 9.48 29.49
N THR A 577 -38.69 10.15 28.41
CA THR A 577 -38.45 9.73 27.02
C THR A 577 -37.03 10.11 26.56
N PRO A 578 -36.14 9.15 26.24
CA PRO A 578 -34.79 9.43 25.78
C PRO A 578 -34.73 10.32 24.53
N ILE A 579 -33.74 11.20 24.45
CA ILE A 579 -33.47 11.95 23.23
C ILE A 579 -32.98 11.02 22.12
N THR A 580 -33.18 11.41 20.86
CA THR A 580 -32.63 10.72 19.68
C THR A 580 -31.86 11.72 18.81
N GLY A 581 -31.25 11.25 17.72
CA GLY A 581 -30.65 12.15 16.73
C GLY A 581 -31.63 13.20 16.18
N ASN A 582 -32.92 12.87 16.08
CA ASN A 582 -33.94 13.76 15.54
C ASN A 582 -34.48 14.81 16.53
N THR A 583 -34.19 14.64 17.84
CA THR A 583 -34.61 15.60 18.87
C THR A 583 -34.01 16.98 18.62
N THR A 584 -34.83 18.03 18.68
CA THR A 584 -34.36 19.41 18.59
C THR A 584 -33.87 19.93 19.94
N PHE A 585 -32.94 20.89 19.95
CA PHE A 585 -32.39 21.41 21.21
C PHE A 585 -33.43 22.06 22.14
N GLY A 586 -34.54 22.57 21.58
CA GLY A 586 -35.65 23.13 22.34
C GLY A 586 -36.53 22.08 23.03
N GLU A 587 -36.45 20.82 22.61
CA GLU A 587 -37.21 19.71 23.18
C GLU A 587 -36.47 19.01 24.32
N ILE A 588 -35.18 19.31 24.54
CA ILE A 588 -34.42 18.67 25.61
C ILE A 588 -34.96 19.15 26.96
N PHE A 589 -35.36 18.19 27.79
CA PHE A 589 -36.00 18.42 29.07
C PHE A 589 -35.11 19.26 29.98
N ASP A 590 -35.69 20.31 30.57
CA ASP A 590 -35.01 21.23 31.49
C ASP A 590 -33.70 21.86 30.97
N ALA A 591 -33.40 21.81 29.66
CA ALA A 591 -32.16 22.35 29.11
C ALA A 591 -32.15 23.89 29.02
N ASN A 592 -33.32 24.52 28.86
CA ASN A 592 -33.49 25.99 28.77
C ASN A 592 -32.55 26.68 27.76
N VAL A 593 -32.39 26.09 26.58
CA VAL A 593 -31.50 26.57 25.51
C VAL A 593 -32.10 27.76 24.75
N SER A 594 -31.27 28.70 24.31
CA SER A 594 -31.65 29.86 23.50
C SER A 594 -30.95 29.89 22.13
N ASN A 595 -31.57 30.56 21.15
CA ASN A 595 -30.97 30.75 19.83
C ASN A 595 -29.65 31.54 19.95
N GLY A 596 -28.59 30.99 19.36
CA GLY A 596 -27.24 31.54 19.39
C GLY A 596 -26.36 31.00 20.52
N ASP A 597 -26.88 30.16 21.42
CA ASP A 597 -26.07 29.44 22.40
C ASP A 597 -25.11 28.48 21.68
N THR A 598 -23.98 28.17 22.31
CA THR A 598 -22.93 27.36 21.69
C THR A 598 -22.49 26.19 22.57
N ILE A 599 -21.99 25.14 21.94
CA ILE A 599 -21.35 23.99 22.61
C ILE A 599 -19.91 23.91 22.13
N THR A 600 -18.97 23.98 23.06
CA THR A 600 -17.56 23.68 22.78
C THR A 600 -17.37 22.18 22.80
N ILE A 601 -16.89 21.63 21.68
CA ILE A 601 -16.45 20.25 21.51
C ILE A 601 -14.94 20.25 21.72
N SER A 602 -14.45 19.53 22.70
CA SER A 602 -13.01 19.46 23.00
C SER A 602 -12.62 18.06 23.45
N GLY A 603 -11.35 17.70 23.31
CA GLY A 603 -10.87 16.36 23.65
C GLY A 603 -9.58 16.03 22.93
N THR A 604 -9.36 14.76 22.66
CA THR A 604 -8.21 14.25 21.91
C THR A 604 -8.68 13.29 20.83
N ASP A 605 -8.03 13.30 19.66
CA ASP A 605 -8.22 12.28 18.64
C ASP A 605 -7.53 10.95 19.05
N ARG A 606 -7.58 9.95 18.15
CA ARG A 606 -7.01 8.62 18.38
C ARG A 606 -5.52 8.65 18.74
N ASP A 607 -4.77 9.58 18.16
CA ASP A 607 -3.33 9.72 18.38
C ASP A 607 -3.02 10.62 19.60
N GLY A 608 -4.05 11.05 20.35
CA GLY A 608 -3.92 11.91 21.51
C GLY A 608 -3.76 13.39 21.17
N ASN A 609 -3.90 13.81 19.91
CA ASN A 609 -3.80 15.23 19.55
C ASN A 609 -5.07 15.97 19.97
N PRO A 610 -4.96 17.20 20.50
CA PRO A 610 -6.11 17.93 20.97
C PRO A 610 -7.03 18.34 19.82
N ILE A 611 -8.34 18.11 19.99
CA ILE A 611 -9.38 18.63 19.11
C ILE A 611 -10.13 19.77 19.79
N SER A 612 -10.57 20.76 19.01
CA SER A 612 -11.48 21.80 19.51
C SER A 612 -12.34 22.38 18.40
N ARG A 613 -13.65 22.40 18.61
CA ARG A 613 -14.64 23.02 17.73
C ARG A 613 -15.74 23.69 18.54
N THR A 614 -16.48 24.58 17.88
CA THR A 614 -17.65 25.23 18.46
C THR A 614 -18.86 24.97 17.58
N PHE A 615 -19.85 24.30 18.14
CA PHE A 615 -21.16 24.12 17.55
C PHE A 615 -22.09 25.25 18.00
N THR A 616 -22.90 25.82 17.09
CA THR A 616 -23.84 26.90 17.41
C THR A 616 -25.28 26.44 17.20
N ILE A 617 -26.12 26.61 18.21
CA ILE A 617 -27.54 26.28 18.17
C ILE A 617 -28.25 27.45 17.51
N SER A 618 -28.39 27.39 16.18
CA SER A 618 -28.85 28.53 15.38
C SER A 618 -30.33 28.85 15.60
N ASP A 619 -31.15 27.81 15.68
CA ASP A 619 -32.56 27.88 16.08
C ASP A 619 -32.93 26.63 16.86
N VAL A 620 -33.35 26.80 18.11
CA VAL A 620 -33.66 25.71 19.05
C VAL A 620 -34.76 24.77 18.56
N ASN A 621 -35.64 25.21 17.66
CA ASN A 621 -36.74 24.39 17.15
C ASN A 621 -36.40 23.64 15.86
N THR A 622 -35.21 23.84 15.30
CA THR A 622 -34.80 23.19 14.02
C THR A 622 -33.42 22.60 14.06
N THR A 623 -32.54 23.09 14.94
CA THR A 623 -31.22 22.49 15.17
C THR A 623 -31.43 21.20 15.97
N ARG A 624 -30.92 20.08 15.46
CA ARG A 624 -31.12 18.73 15.99
C ARG A 624 -29.88 18.19 16.68
N ILE A 625 -30.06 17.17 17.52
CA ILE A 625 -28.93 16.40 18.11
C ILE A 625 -28.06 15.80 17.01
N SER A 626 -28.62 15.34 15.89
CA SER A 626 -27.89 14.86 14.72
C SER A 626 -26.91 15.90 14.16
N ASP A 627 -27.23 17.19 14.25
CA ASP A 627 -26.34 18.26 13.80
C ASP A 627 -25.11 18.36 14.72
N LEU A 628 -25.31 18.20 16.04
CA LEU A 628 -24.21 18.14 17.01
C LEU A 628 -23.38 16.87 16.81
N LEU A 629 -24.00 15.71 16.61
CA LEU A 629 -23.31 14.46 16.34
C LEU A 629 -22.44 14.57 15.07
N ASN A 630 -22.98 15.16 14.00
CA ASN A 630 -22.24 15.45 12.79
C ASN A 630 -21.07 16.39 13.06
N GLU A 631 -21.26 17.44 13.87
CA GLU A 631 -20.15 18.34 14.21
C GLU A 631 -19.09 17.67 15.10
N ILE A 632 -19.48 16.73 15.96
CA ILE A 632 -18.53 15.87 16.69
C ILE A 632 -17.72 15.04 15.70
N GLN A 633 -18.37 14.32 14.76
CA GLN A 633 -17.66 13.56 13.72
C GLN A 633 -16.71 14.46 12.91
N ASN A 634 -17.14 15.68 12.57
CA ASN A 634 -16.30 16.68 11.89
C ASN A 634 -15.11 17.15 12.75
N ALA A 635 -15.27 17.25 14.07
CA ALA A 635 -14.19 17.58 15.00
C ALA A 635 -13.09 16.50 14.99
N PHE A 636 -13.49 15.24 14.78
CA PHE A 636 -12.60 14.09 14.61
C PHE A 636 -12.25 13.81 13.14
N SER A 637 -12.56 14.71 12.21
CA SER A 637 -12.29 14.53 10.76
C SER A 637 -12.87 13.24 10.18
N GLY A 638 -14.00 12.74 10.71
CA GLY A 638 -14.66 11.50 10.30
C GLY A 638 -14.05 10.22 10.90
N GLY A 639 -13.06 10.32 11.79
CA GLY A 639 -12.42 9.17 12.43
C GLY A 639 -13.27 8.44 13.48
N VAL A 640 -14.42 9.02 13.86
CA VAL A 640 -15.37 8.42 14.81
C VAL A 640 -16.78 8.42 14.25
N THR A 641 -17.60 7.50 14.72
CA THR A 641 -19.06 7.52 14.56
C THR A 641 -19.68 8.00 15.86
N ALA A 642 -20.53 9.02 15.79
CA ALA A 642 -21.20 9.61 16.94
C ALA A 642 -22.72 9.32 16.87
N THR A 643 -23.27 8.72 17.91
CA THR A 643 -24.67 8.28 17.97
C THR A 643 -25.31 8.62 19.32
N VAL A 644 -26.61 8.35 19.44
CA VAL A 644 -27.32 8.33 20.73
C VAL A 644 -27.75 6.89 20.99
N ASP A 645 -27.51 6.37 22.20
CA ASP A 645 -27.99 5.04 22.59
C ASP A 645 -29.48 5.05 23.00
N SER A 646 -30.01 3.89 23.34
CA SER A 646 -31.41 3.72 23.74
C SER A 646 -31.79 4.43 25.04
N ASP A 647 -30.80 4.81 25.86
CA ASP A 647 -31.02 5.52 27.12
C ASP A 647 -30.92 7.05 26.93
N GLY A 648 -30.62 7.54 25.72
CA GLY A 648 -30.49 8.97 25.44
C GLY A 648 -29.10 9.52 25.78
N ARG A 649 -28.09 8.67 25.87
CA ARG A 649 -26.69 9.04 26.07
C ARG A 649 -25.98 9.13 24.74
N LEU A 650 -24.97 9.99 24.63
CA LEU A 650 -24.15 10.09 23.44
C LEU A 650 -23.08 8.99 23.46
N VAL A 651 -22.93 8.29 22.34
CA VAL A 651 -21.94 7.22 22.16
C VAL A 651 -21.02 7.57 21.00
N ILE A 652 -19.71 7.59 21.26
CA ILE A 652 -18.67 7.87 20.29
C ILE A 652 -17.84 6.60 20.11
N THR A 653 -17.84 6.07 18.89
CA THR A 653 -17.09 4.86 18.53
C THR A 653 -15.96 5.23 17.60
N ASP A 654 -14.73 4.83 17.92
CA ASP A 654 -13.62 4.88 16.97
C ASP A 654 -13.96 3.99 15.77
N ASN A 655 -13.81 4.52 14.56
CA ASN A 655 -14.06 3.72 13.35
C ASN A 655 -12.92 2.76 13.03
N THR A 656 -11.82 2.83 13.78
CA THR A 656 -10.62 2.01 13.60
C THR A 656 -10.41 1.09 14.81
N LEU A 657 -10.15 -0.20 14.57
CA LEU A 657 -9.81 -1.15 15.65
C LEU A 657 -8.38 -0.89 16.15
N GLY A 658 -8.10 -1.11 17.44
CA GLY A 658 -6.75 -0.95 18.01
C GLY A 658 -6.67 0.10 19.11
N GLU A 659 -5.45 0.41 19.56
CA GLU A 659 -5.19 1.47 20.53
C GLU A 659 -5.77 2.81 20.10
N SER A 660 -6.40 3.49 21.05
CA SER A 660 -7.03 4.78 20.82
C SER A 660 -6.98 5.61 22.10
N ASP A 661 -6.53 6.85 21.98
CA ASP A 661 -6.56 7.85 23.04
C ASP A 661 -7.68 8.88 22.85
N ILE A 662 -8.76 8.49 22.15
CA ILE A 662 -9.92 9.37 21.96
C ILE A 662 -10.48 9.79 23.32
N SER A 663 -10.65 11.10 23.49
CA SER A 663 -11.41 11.69 24.59
C SER A 663 -12.37 12.73 24.06
N LEU A 664 -13.49 12.91 24.75
CA LEU A 664 -14.48 13.92 24.41
C LEU A 664 -15.00 14.62 25.66
N GLN A 665 -15.12 15.93 25.55
CA GLN A 665 -15.79 16.81 26.50
C GLN A 665 -16.64 17.79 25.70
N LEU A 666 -17.92 17.86 26.09
CA LEU A 666 -18.86 18.86 25.59
C LEU A 666 -19.08 19.90 26.68
N THR A 667 -18.95 21.18 26.35
CA THR A 667 -19.18 22.29 27.28
C THR A 667 -20.20 23.25 26.70
N TYR A 668 -21.36 23.34 27.35
CA TYR A 668 -22.41 24.27 26.96
C TYR A 668 -22.08 25.71 27.42
N ASN A 669 -22.18 26.67 26.52
CA ASN A 669 -21.89 28.10 26.76
C ASN A 669 -23.14 28.96 26.55
N GLY A 670 -24.20 28.68 27.32
CA GLY A 670 -25.42 29.49 27.38
C GLY A 670 -25.83 29.76 28.83
N GLU A 671 -26.92 30.51 29.02
CA GLU A 671 -27.49 30.79 30.35
C GLU A 671 -28.44 29.68 30.86
N GLY A 672 -28.64 28.64 30.04
CA GLY A 672 -29.46 27.45 30.35
C GLY A 672 -28.74 26.38 31.17
N SER A 673 -29.32 25.18 31.21
CA SER A 673 -28.88 24.03 32.04
C SER A 673 -28.59 22.75 31.24
N LEU A 674 -28.39 22.86 29.92
CA LEU A 674 -28.02 21.73 29.07
C LEU A 674 -26.71 21.09 29.53
N ASP A 675 -26.74 19.77 29.77
CA ASP A 675 -25.57 18.98 30.15
C ASP A 675 -25.62 17.59 29.49
N PHE A 676 -24.54 17.21 28.83
CA PHE A 676 -24.37 15.86 28.27
C PHE A 676 -23.53 14.96 29.18
N GLY A 677 -23.07 15.47 30.33
CA GLY A 677 -22.30 14.71 31.29
C GLY A 677 -20.86 14.49 30.89
N THR A 678 -20.23 13.51 31.52
CA THR A 678 -18.85 13.10 31.22
C THR A 678 -18.82 11.87 30.34
N PHE A 679 -17.88 11.82 29.39
CA PHE A 679 -17.67 10.65 28.56
C PHE A 679 -16.70 9.69 29.26
N GLN A 680 -17.16 8.45 29.44
CA GLN A 680 -16.39 7.36 30.05
C GLN A 680 -16.00 6.35 28.98
N ILE A 681 -14.79 5.80 29.08
CA ILE A 681 -14.37 4.68 28.24
C ILE A 681 -15.17 3.45 28.68
N THR A 682 -16.13 3.03 27.85
CA THR A 682 -16.91 1.81 28.07
C THR A 682 -16.24 0.61 27.39
N THR A 683 -15.54 0.86 26.29
CA THR A 683 -14.69 -0.12 25.62
C THR A 683 -13.34 0.53 25.33
N ARG A 684 -12.25 -0.07 25.80
CA ARG A 684 -10.91 0.43 25.52
C ARG A 684 -10.42 -0.10 24.17
N GLY A 685 -9.92 0.80 23.33
CA GLY A 685 -9.29 0.39 22.07
C GLY A 685 -8.04 -0.43 22.33
N ARG A 686 -7.92 -1.62 21.71
CA ARG A 686 -6.73 -2.48 21.82
C ARG A 686 -6.47 -3.29 20.55
N TYR A 687 -5.19 -3.57 20.29
CA TYR A 687 -4.78 -4.56 19.31
C TYR A 687 -4.74 -5.96 19.95
N GLU A 688 -4.53 -6.98 19.12
CA GLU A 688 -4.25 -8.32 19.62
C GLU A 688 -2.99 -8.33 20.49
N ILE A 689 -3.03 -9.09 21.58
CA ILE A 689 -1.84 -9.46 22.34
C ILE A 689 -1.28 -10.71 21.66
N PRO A 690 -0.05 -10.66 21.10
CA PRO A 690 0.52 -11.73 20.28
C PRO A 690 1.03 -12.91 21.13
N VAL A 691 0.15 -13.49 21.95
CA VAL A 691 0.40 -14.66 22.79
C VAL A 691 -0.72 -15.67 22.55
N THR A 692 -0.35 -16.87 22.11
CA THR A 692 -1.26 -17.98 21.90
C THR A 692 -1.18 -18.98 23.05
N ALA A 693 -2.33 -19.40 23.55
CA ALA A 693 -2.48 -20.54 24.45
C ALA A 693 -2.64 -21.86 23.69
N SER A 694 -2.10 -22.93 24.26
CA SER A 694 -2.22 -24.31 23.75
C SER A 694 -2.25 -25.32 24.89
N ASN A 695 -2.79 -26.51 24.62
CA ASN A 695 -2.79 -27.64 25.54
C ASN A 695 -1.58 -28.54 25.27
N ASP A 696 -0.58 -28.51 26.16
CA ASP A 696 0.61 -29.36 26.09
C ASP A 696 0.54 -30.50 27.12
N GLY A 697 -0.07 -31.62 26.72
CA GLY A 697 -0.20 -32.79 27.58
C GLY A 697 -1.01 -32.56 28.87
N GLY A 698 -2.06 -31.73 28.77
CA GLY A 698 -2.93 -31.32 29.88
C GLY A 698 -2.50 -30.04 30.59
N LYS A 699 -1.35 -29.47 30.21
CA LYS A 699 -0.82 -28.22 30.78
C LYS A 699 -1.18 -27.04 29.89
N LEU A 700 -1.53 -25.91 30.51
CA LEU A 700 -1.64 -24.65 29.80
C LEU A 700 -0.23 -24.20 29.36
N LYS A 701 -0.02 -24.05 28.05
CA LYS A 701 1.19 -23.48 27.48
C LYS A 701 0.85 -22.18 26.75
N LEU A 702 1.47 -21.10 27.18
CA LEU A 702 1.41 -19.79 26.54
C LEU A 702 2.68 -19.60 25.71
N THR A 703 2.57 -19.14 24.47
CA THR A 703 3.70 -18.92 23.57
C THR A 703 3.51 -17.61 22.83
N HIS A 704 4.56 -16.79 22.79
CA HIS A 704 4.56 -15.57 21.99
C HIS A 704 4.56 -15.91 20.50
N ASN A 705 3.77 -15.21 19.70
CA ASN A 705 3.58 -15.53 18.29
C ASN A 705 4.83 -15.23 17.45
N TYR A 706 5.69 -14.32 17.93
CA TYR A 706 6.94 -13.92 17.26
C TYR A 706 8.19 -14.41 18.00
N TYR A 707 9.24 -14.69 17.23
CA TYR A 707 10.58 -15.10 17.70
C TYR A 707 11.46 -13.88 17.99
N GLY A 708 12.42 -14.04 18.90
CA GLY A 708 13.53 -13.09 19.10
C GLY A 708 13.63 -12.50 20.49
N SER A 709 14.79 -11.92 20.81
CA SER A 709 15.13 -11.45 22.16
C SER A 709 14.31 -10.26 22.65
N SER A 710 13.76 -9.48 21.71
CA SER A 710 12.84 -8.38 22.01
C SER A 710 11.39 -8.84 22.22
N MET A 711 11.06 -10.07 21.85
CA MET A 711 9.70 -10.61 21.91
C MET A 711 9.51 -11.35 23.24
N GLY A 712 8.58 -10.91 24.08
CA GLY A 712 8.42 -11.49 25.41
C GLY A 712 7.09 -11.14 26.06
N PHE A 713 6.71 -11.95 27.04
CA PHE A 713 5.54 -11.69 27.85
C PHE A 713 5.79 -12.07 29.32
N SER A 714 4.95 -11.53 30.19
CA SER A 714 4.85 -11.97 31.56
C SER A 714 3.45 -12.47 31.85
N VAL A 715 3.35 -13.43 32.75
CA VAL A 715 2.08 -13.99 33.19
C VAL A 715 2.09 -14.24 34.70
N VAL A 716 0.95 -13.98 35.34
CA VAL A 716 0.73 -14.26 36.75
C VAL A 716 -0.72 -14.69 36.98
N SER A 717 -0.91 -15.67 37.87
CA SER A 717 -2.23 -16.07 38.36
C SER A 717 -2.54 -15.39 39.70
N ASN A 718 -3.82 -15.17 39.99
CA ASN A 718 -4.25 -14.82 41.35
C ASN A 718 -4.40 -16.05 42.28
N VAL A 719 -4.27 -17.28 41.76
CA VAL A 719 -4.38 -18.54 42.51
C VAL A 719 -3.00 -19.18 42.68
N GLU A 720 -2.71 -19.68 43.88
CA GLU A 720 -1.47 -20.40 44.16
C GLU A 720 -1.46 -21.76 43.46
N ASP A 721 -0.32 -22.14 42.87
CA ASP A 721 -0.15 -23.47 42.30
C ASP A 721 0.29 -24.45 43.40
N LEU A 722 -0.62 -25.36 43.80
CA LEU A 722 -0.37 -26.39 44.81
C LEU A 722 0.27 -27.65 44.22
N GLY A 723 0.46 -27.73 42.91
CA GLY A 723 1.03 -28.89 42.21
C GLY A 723 0.12 -30.12 42.19
N ASP A 724 -1.18 -29.96 42.41
CA ASP A 724 -2.18 -31.02 42.40
C ASP A 724 -3.12 -30.95 41.18
N GLY A 725 -2.88 -30.04 40.24
CA GLY A 725 -3.69 -29.85 39.03
C GLY A 725 -5.01 -29.11 39.26
N SER A 726 -5.18 -28.47 40.41
CA SER A 726 -6.40 -27.73 40.79
C SER A 726 -6.49 -26.31 40.22
N SER A 727 -5.41 -25.79 39.60
CA SER A 727 -5.27 -24.49 38.94
C SER A 727 -4.61 -24.64 37.57
N THR A 728 -4.39 -23.53 36.85
CA THR A 728 -3.67 -23.51 35.56
C THR A 728 -2.19 -23.93 35.64
N GLY A 729 -1.63 -24.02 36.86
CA GLY A 729 -0.22 -24.33 37.09
C GLY A 729 0.74 -23.16 36.85
N ILE A 730 0.24 -21.93 36.64
CA ILE A 730 1.06 -20.71 36.51
C ILE A 730 1.50 -20.19 37.88
N GLY A 731 0.56 -20.13 38.85
CA GLY A 731 0.81 -19.67 40.21
C GLY A 731 0.93 -18.14 40.37
N THR A 732 1.12 -17.69 41.61
CA THR A 732 1.06 -16.27 42.00
C THR A 732 2.36 -15.49 41.84
N ASN A 733 3.45 -16.15 41.47
CA ASN A 733 4.70 -15.47 41.17
C ASN A 733 4.67 -14.99 39.73
N LEU A 734 5.06 -13.73 39.48
CA LEU A 734 5.20 -13.21 38.13
C LEU A 734 6.28 -14.00 37.38
N ILE A 735 5.89 -14.66 36.30
CA ILE A 735 6.79 -15.35 35.39
C ILE A 735 7.02 -14.42 34.21
N THR A 736 8.27 -14.19 33.85
CA THR A 736 8.67 -13.39 32.68
C THR A 736 9.57 -14.24 31.82
N ASP A 737 9.28 -14.28 30.52
CA ASP A 737 10.10 -14.99 29.55
C ASP A 737 10.28 -14.16 28.28
N TYR A 738 11.42 -14.35 27.62
CA TYR A 738 11.78 -13.71 26.36
C TYR A 738 12.17 -14.78 25.35
N GLY A 739 11.89 -14.52 24.07
CA GLY A 739 12.46 -15.31 23.00
C GLY A 739 13.98 -15.12 22.91
N GLU A 740 14.58 -15.78 21.95
CA GLU A 740 16.00 -15.64 21.63
C GLU A 740 16.16 -15.38 20.14
N ASP A 741 17.10 -14.52 19.77
CA ASP A 741 17.44 -14.32 18.36
C ASP A 741 18.34 -15.46 17.86
N VAL A 742 18.24 -15.77 16.57
CA VAL A 742 19.22 -16.63 15.91
C VAL A 742 20.62 -16.01 16.02
N ALA A 743 21.63 -16.79 16.36
CA ALA A 743 23.02 -16.33 16.33
C ALA A 743 23.89 -17.23 15.46
N GLY A 744 24.84 -16.63 14.75
CA GLY A 744 25.70 -17.35 13.83
C GLY A 744 26.66 -16.48 13.05
N SER A 745 27.26 -17.09 12.02
CA SER A 745 28.16 -16.43 11.07
C SER A 745 27.83 -16.86 9.65
N ILE A 746 28.13 -16.00 8.68
CA ILE A 746 27.99 -16.30 7.26
C ILE A 746 29.39 -16.21 6.64
N ASN A 747 29.87 -17.32 6.10
CA ASN A 747 31.20 -17.45 5.51
C ASN A 747 32.35 -17.06 6.46
N GLY A 748 32.17 -17.31 7.76
CA GLY A 748 33.13 -16.92 8.81
C GLY A 748 33.12 -15.43 9.16
N GLU A 749 32.32 -14.61 8.47
CA GLU A 749 32.06 -13.22 8.84
C GLU A 749 30.91 -13.17 9.87
N PRO A 750 30.99 -12.31 10.90
CA PRO A 750 29.94 -12.17 11.91
C PRO A 750 28.63 -11.71 11.26
N ALA A 751 27.51 -12.22 11.76
CA ALA A 751 26.17 -11.86 11.30
C ALA A 751 25.30 -11.41 12.49
N SER A 752 24.34 -10.53 12.23
CA SER A 752 23.34 -10.08 13.19
C SER A 752 22.10 -10.94 13.12
N GLY A 753 21.64 -11.42 14.27
CA GLY A 753 20.34 -12.06 14.44
C GLY A 753 19.22 -11.06 14.70
N ASN A 754 18.03 -11.38 14.23
CA ASN A 754 16.78 -10.75 14.66
C ASN A 754 15.64 -11.77 14.47
N GLY A 755 15.11 -12.31 15.55
CA GLY A 755 14.22 -13.47 15.52
C GLY A 755 14.84 -14.61 14.70
N GLN A 756 14.12 -15.08 13.68
CA GLN A 756 14.59 -16.12 12.75
C GLN A 756 15.49 -15.59 11.63
N TYR A 757 15.80 -14.31 11.58
CA TYR A 757 16.54 -13.71 10.47
C TYR A 757 18.01 -13.50 10.83
N LEU A 758 18.90 -14.07 10.01
CA LEU A 758 20.34 -13.89 10.12
C LEU A 758 20.84 -13.01 8.97
N SER A 759 21.44 -11.87 9.30
CA SER A 759 21.86 -10.87 8.30
C SER A 759 23.35 -10.56 8.42
N GLY A 760 24.08 -10.56 7.30
CA GLY A 760 25.47 -10.12 7.28
C GLY A 760 25.58 -8.62 7.57
N LEU A 761 26.60 -8.22 8.33
CA LEU A 761 26.80 -6.83 8.76
C LEU A 761 27.22 -5.95 7.58
N ASP A 762 26.84 -4.67 7.58
CA ASP A 762 27.19 -3.72 6.51
C ASP A 762 28.71 -3.52 6.34
N THR A 763 29.50 -3.83 7.38
CA THR A 763 30.97 -3.76 7.35
C THR A 763 31.63 -5.02 6.76
N ASN A 764 30.86 -6.07 6.51
CA ASN A 764 31.39 -7.34 6.00
C ASN A 764 31.86 -7.18 4.55
N GLU A 765 32.93 -7.88 4.18
CA GLU A 765 33.49 -7.75 2.85
C GLU A 765 32.67 -8.52 1.80
N ASN A 766 32.07 -9.65 2.19
CA ASN A 766 31.42 -10.56 1.24
C ASN A 766 29.92 -10.71 1.50
N THR A 767 29.50 -10.62 2.76
CA THR A 767 28.12 -10.93 3.19
C THR A 767 27.29 -9.70 3.54
N ALA A 768 27.82 -8.49 3.35
CA ALA A 768 27.09 -7.25 3.69
C ALA A 768 25.74 -7.18 2.95
N GLY A 769 24.65 -7.05 3.71
CA GLY A 769 23.28 -6.99 3.18
C GLY A 769 22.65 -8.33 2.81
N LEU A 770 23.36 -9.46 2.94
CA LEU A 770 22.79 -10.79 2.74
C LEU A 770 21.88 -11.14 3.93
N ARG A 771 20.64 -11.54 3.66
CA ARG A 771 19.65 -11.94 4.67
C ARG A 771 19.17 -13.36 4.42
N LEU A 772 19.18 -14.17 5.48
CA LEU A 772 18.74 -15.55 5.49
C LEU A 772 17.64 -15.72 6.54
N LYS A 773 16.62 -16.52 6.24
CA LYS A 773 15.69 -17.07 7.24
C LYS A 773 16.27 -18.35 7.79
N VAL A 774 16.20 -18.52 9.10
CA VAL A 774 16.74 -19.67 9.81
C VAL A 774 15.63 -20.29 10.64
N SER A 775 15.27 -21.53 10.30
CA SER A 775 14.28 -22.37 10.99
C SER A 775 14.93 -23.55 11.72
N VAL A 776 16.24 -23.43 12.02
CA VAL A 776 16.98 -24.37 12.88
C VAL A 776 16.42 -24.28 14.30
N THR A 777 16.10 -25.42 14.92
CA THR A 777 15.57 -25.50 16.29
C THR A 777 16.66 -25.81 17.32
N PRO A 778 16.41 -25.64 18.62
CA PRO A 778 17.34 -26.08 19.67
C PRO A 778 17.67 -27.59 19.59
N GLU A 779 16.71 -28.42 19.17
CA GLU A 779 16.89 -29.85 18.99
C GLU A 779 17.88 -30.15 17.85
N ASP A 780 17.80 -29.41 16.74
CA ASP A 780 18.76 -29.52 15.63
C ASP A 780 20.19 -29.21 16.08
N LEU A 781 20.35 -28.18 16.90
CA LEU A 781 21.66 -27.83 17.45
C LEU A 781 22.16 -28.93 18.39
N ALA A 782 21.30 -29.48 19.25
CA ALA A 782 21.67 -30.56 20.16
C ALA A 782 22.13 -31.83 19.40
N GLU A 783 21.43 -32.21 18.33
CA GLU A 783 21.80 -33.35 17.48
C GLU A 783 23.12 -33.13 16.72
N ASN A 784 23.47 -31.88 16.42
CA ASN A 784 24.68 -31.51 15.67
C ASN A 784 25.83 -31.01 16.57
N GLY A 785 25.82 -31.34 17.87
CA GLY A 785 26.92 -31.03 18.78
C GLY A 785 27.04 -29.54 19.14
N GLY A 786 25.93 -28.80 19.08
CA GLY A 786 25.80 -27.40 19.48
C GLY A 786 25.91 -26.38 18.33
N THR A 787 26.12 -26.83 17.10
CA THR A 787 26.17 -25.93 15.92
C THR A 787 25.51 -26.59 14.72
N TYR A 788 24.78 -25.83 13.91
CA TYR A 788 24.22 -26.28 12.64
C TYR A 788 24.97 -25.61 11.49
N GLN A 789 25.44 -26.38 10.51
CA GLN A 789 26.19 -25.85 9.37
C GLN A 789 25.46 -26.15 8.07
N ALA A 790 25.35 -25.15 7.20
CA ALA A 790 24.80 -25.30 5.87
C ALA A 790 25.58 -24.45 4.86
N THR A 791 25.40 -24.74 3.58
CA THR A 791 26.00 -23.96 2.50
C THR A 791 24.91 -23.20 1.76
N VAL A 792 25.09 -21.90 1.57
CA VAL A 792 24.22 -21.08 0.69
C VAL A 792 25.05 -20.64 -0.48
N THR A 793 24.61 -20.95 -1.70
CA THR A 793 25.25 -20.49 -2.93
C THR A 793 24.45 -19.34 -3.50
N LEU A 794 25.14 -18.22 -3.74
CA LEU A 794 24.58 -17.06 -4.41
C LEU A 794 25.40 -16.80 -5.68
N THR A 795 24.78 -17.03 -6.83
CA THR A 795 25.40 -16.79 -8.13
C THR A 795 24.68 -15.64 -8.82
N PHE A 796 25.45 -14.68 -9.31
CA PHE A 796 24.90 -13.53 -10.05
C PHE A 796 24.94 -13.79 -11.54
N GLY A 797 23.77 -13.78 -12.17
CA GLY A 797 23.64 -13.79 -13.61
C GLY A 797 24.20 -12.53 -14.27
N VAL A 798 24.24 -12.52 -15.60
CA VAL A 798 24.77 -11.41 -16.40
C VAL A 798 23.99 -10.13 -16.14
N ALA A 799 22.66 -10.18 -16.02
CA ALA A 799 21.84 -9.00 -15.76
C ALA A 799 22.14 -8.43 -14.38
N GLU A 800 22.21 -9.26 -13.34
CA GLU A 800 22.58 -8.82 -11.98
C GLU A 800 23.98 -8.19 -11.95
N GLN A 801 24.97 -8.79 -12.61
CA GLN A 801 26.33 -8.24 -12.65
C GLN A 801 26.38 -6.90 -13.39
N LEU A 802 25.61 -6.76 -14.47
CA LEU A 802 25.49 -5.50 -15.20
C LEU A 802 24.75 -4.46 -14.39
N ASP A 803 23.63 -4.81 -13.74
CA ASP A 803 22.83 -3.89 -12.93
C ASP A 803 23.68 -3.27 -11.81
N ASN A 804 24.40 -4.10 -11.06
CA ASN A 804 25.35 -3.64 -10.03
C ASN A 804 26.46 -2.73 -10.58
N LEU A 805 27.00 -3.04 -11.77
CA LEU A 805 28.01 -2.19 -12.40
C LEU A 805 27.41 -0.86 -12.87
N LEU A 806 26.23 -0.91 -13.50
CA LEU A 806 25.56 0.26 -14.05
C LEU A 806 25.12 1.20 -12.93
N ASP A 807 24.54 0.69 -11.85
CA ASP A 807 24.21 1.46 -10.64
C ASP A 807 25.45 2.21 -10.12
N TYR A 808 26.59 1.53 -9.95
CA TYR A 808 27.84 2.19 -9.53
C TYR A 808 28.31 3.29 -10.51
N LEU A 809 28.08 3.12 -11.81
CA LEU A 809 28.48 4.10 -12.82
C LEU A 809 27.54 5.31 -12.84
N THR A 810 26.22 5.07 -12.76
CA THR A 810 25.16 6.06 -12.99
C THR A 810 24.52 6.61 -11.72
N ASP A 811 24.95 6.17 -10.53
CA ASP A 811 24.42 6.68 -9.25
C ASP A 811 24.39 8.22 -9.25
N SER A 812 23.20 8.75 -8.95
CA SER A 812 22.90 10.18 -9.09
C SER A 812 23.65 11.07 -8.09
N ALA A 813 24.12 10.52 -6.97
CA ALA A 813 24.76 11.28 -5.91
C ALA A 813 26.29 11.18 -5.95
N ASP A 814 26.82 9.96 -6.13
CA ASP A 814 28.26 9.67 -6.12
C ASP A 814 28.66 8.62 -7.18
N GLY A 815 27.94 8.55 -8.29
CA GLY A 815 28.31 7.70 -9.42
C GLY A 815 29.61 8.14 -10.10
N LEU A 816 30.29 7.21 -10.76
CA LEU A 816 31.51 7.53 -11.52
C LEU A 816 31.27 8.61 -12.58
N MET A 817 30.10 8.59 -13.23
CA MET A 817 29.75 9.56 -14.27
C MET A 817 29.60 10.98 -13.69
N VAL A 818 28.90 11.11 -12.57
CA VAL A 818 28.71 12.38 -11.86
C VAL A 818 30.07 12.96 -11.43
N ARG A 819 30.94 12.14 -10.84
CA ARG A 819 32.30 12.57 -10.45
C ARG A 819 33.14 13.01 -11.64
N ARG A 820 33.05 12.31 -12.78
CA ARG A 820 33.81 12.65 -13.99
C ARG A 820 33.35 13.97 -14.59
N GLN A 821 32.04 14.17 -14.70
CA GLN A 821 31.45 15.43 -15.18
C GLN A 821 31.81 16.59 -14.26
N LYS A 822 31.71 16.40 -12.94
CA LYS A 822 32.12 17.41 -11.95
C LYS A 822 33.59 17.81 -12.11
N ALA A 823 34.50 16.84 -12.26
CA ALA A 823 35.92 17.14 -12.45
C ALA A 823 36.22 17.93 -13.74
N LEU A 824 35.42 17.74 -14.81
CA LEU A 824 35.54 18.53 -16.03
C LEU A 824 34.92 19.92 -15.87
N GLN A 825 33.79 20.03 -15.14
CA GLN A 825 33.19 21.32 -14.82
C GLN A 825 34.12 22.18 -13.96
N ASP A 826 34.76 21.59 -12.95
CA ASP A 826 35.74 22.28 -12.11
C ASP A 826 36.92 22.81 -12.96
N GLN A 827 37.30 22.14 -14.06
CA GLN A 827 38.29 22.64 -15.01
C GLN A 827 37.78 23.83 -15.82
N ILE A 828 36.51 23.82 -16.25
CA ILE A 828 35.89 24.96 -16.93
C ILE A 828 35.89 26.18 -16.01
N ASP A 829 35.50 25.98 -14.74
CA ASP A 829 35.44 27.05 -13.75
C ASP A 829 36.84 27.67 -13.53
N GLU A 830 37.91 26.85 -13.47
CA GLU A 830 39.29 27.36 -13.39
C GLU A 830 39.72 28.14 -14.65
N LEU A 831 39.30 27.68 -15.84
CA LEU A 831 39.58 28.39 -17.09
C LEU A 831 38.81 29.72 -17.18
N ASP A 832 37.57 29.77 -16.69
CA ASP A 832 36.76 30.98 -16.62
C ASP A 832 37.39 32.01 -15.66
N ASP A 833 37.80 31.60 -14.46
CA ASP A 833 38.53 32.46 -13.52
C ASP A 833 39.80 33.05 -14.17
N ARG A 834 40.49 32.25 -14.99
CA ARG A 834 41.69 32.67 -15.70
C ARG A 834 41.37 33.63 -16.85
N ILE A 835 40.28 33.42 -17.58
CA ILE A 835 39.78 34.34 -18.61
C ILE A 835 39.48 35.69 -17.95
N ASP A 836 38.73 35.70 -16.85
CA ASP A 836 38.33 36.91 -16.12
C ASP A 836 39.55 37.71 -15.65
N SER A 837 40.54 37.03 -15.06
CA SER A 837 41.79 37.67 -14.63
C SER A 837 42.56 38.32 -15.81
N ILE A 838 42.58 37.67 -16.97
CA ILE A 838 43.22 38.24 -18.17
C ILE A 838 42.39 39.40 -18.72
N GLN A 839 41.06 39.30 -18.72
CA GLN A 839 40.17 40.37 -19.17
C GLN A 839 40.31 41.64 -18.33
N GLU A 840 40.38 41.51 -17.00
CA GLU A 840 40.66 42.64 -16.09
C GLU A 840 41.99 43.32 -16.42
N ARG A 841 43.05 42.52 -16.64
CA ARG A 841 44.36 43.04 -17.04
C ARG A 841 44.33 43.74 -18.38
N LEU A 842 43.58 43.22 -19.35
CA LEU A 842 43.42 43.85 -20.66
C LEU A 842 42.64 45.17 -20.55
N ASN A 843 41.66 45.27 -19.66
CA ASN A 843 40.93 46.51 -19.42
C ASN A 843 41.86 47.59 -18.81
N MET A 844 42.68 47.22 -17.82
CA MET A 844 43.69 48.12 -17.26
C MET A 844 44.72 48.56 -18.30
N GLU A 845 45.20 47.65 -19.16
CA GLU A 845 46.16 47.99 -20.20
C GLU A 845 45.54 48.90 -21.27
N ARG A 846 44.27 48.69 -21.64
CA ARG A 846 43.53 49.59 -22.54
C ARG A 846 43.46 51.00 -21.95
N GLU A 847 43.06 51.14 -20.70
CA GLU A 847 42.98 52.44 -20.02
C GLU A 847 44.36 53.12 -19.95
N ARG A 848 45.42 52.34 -19.69
CA ARG A 848 46.80 52.84 -19.70
C ARG A 848 47.20 53.35 -21.08
N LEU A 849 46.90 52.60 -22.14
CA LEU A 849 47.20 53.00 -23.51
C LEU A 849 46.40 54.24 -23.91
N GLU A 850 45.11 54.31 -23.60
CA GLU A 850 44.26 55.48 -23.84
C GLU A 850 44.83 56.73 -23.16
N ASN A 851 45.19 56.65 -21.88
CA ASN A 851 45.81 57.75 -21.14
C ASN A 851 47.16 58.17 -21.75
N MET A 852 48.01 57.21 -22.14
CA MET A 852 49.29 57.50 -22.79
C MET A 852 49.11 58.23 -24.13
N PHE A 853 48.12 57.84 -24.93
CA PHE A 853 47.82 58.51 -26.20
C PHE A 853 47.24 59.92 -25.99
N VAL A 854 46.42 60.13 -24.95
CA VAL A 854 45.94 61.46 -24.55
C VAL A 854 47.09 62.37 -24.12
N GLU A 855 48.03 61.86 -23.31
CA GLU A 855 49.22 62.61 -22.90
C GLU A 855 50.13 62.94 -24.09
N LEU A 856 50.30 62.01 -25.01
CA LEU A 856 51.09 62.20 -26.22
C LEU A 856 50.45 63.26 -27.15
N GLU A 857 49.13 63.28 -27.26
CA GLU A 857 48.39 64.30 -28.00
C GLU A 857 48.51 65.68 -27.34
N ARG A 858 48.48 65.76 -26.01
CA ARG A 858 48.80 67.01 -25.27
C ARG A 858 50.23 67.48 -25.52
N ALA A 859 51.22 66.59 -25.44
CA ALA A 859 52.61 66.92 -25.69
C ALA A 859 52.84 67.39 -27.13
N MET A 860 52.17 66.76 -28.10
CA MET A 860 52.16 67.19 -29.49
C MET A 860 51.50 68.56 -29.67
N ASN A 861 50.38 68.82 -29.01
CA ASN A 861 49.72 70.14 -29.02
C ASN A 861 50.64 71.23 -28.46
N GLU A 862 51.35 70.97 -27.36
CA GLU A 862 52.35 71.88 -26.80
C GLU A 862 53.53 72.10 -27.76
N LEU A 863 54.00 71.05 -28.43
CA LEU A 863 55.07 71.14 -29.44
C LEU A 863 54.63 71.91 -30.69
N MET A 864 53.41 71.71 -31.18
CA MET A 864 52.86 72.49 -32.30
C MET A 864 52.61 73.94 -31.90
N ALA A 865 52.14 74.21 -30.68
CA ALA A 865 52.02 75.56 -30.14
C ALA A 865 53.38 76.24 -29.99
N GLN A 866 54.40 75.52 -29.51
CA GLN A 866 55.80 76.00 -29.47
C GLN A 866 56.37 76.21 -30.87
N GLY A 867 56.10 75.32 -31.82
CA GLY A 867 56.51 75.45 -33.22
C GLY A 867 55.88 76.67 -33.90
N ASN A 868 54.58 76.91 -33.67
CA ASN A 868 53.88 78.11 -34.12
C ASN A 868 54.40 79.38 -33.42
N TYR A 869 54.71 79.30 -32.12
CA TYR A 869 55.34 80.39 -31.37
C TYR A 869 56.74 80.70 -31.89
N LEU A 870 57.56 79.68 -32.18
CA LEU A 870 58.88 79.77 -32.79
C LEU A 870 58.79 80.34 -34.22
N MET A 871 57.84 79.90 -35.04
CA MET A 871 57.57 80.51 -36.34
C MET A 871 57.16 81.98 -36.21
N THR A 872 56.35 82.33 -35.21
CA THR A 872 55.95 83.72 -34.94
C THR A 872 57.12 84.56 -34.43
N GLN A 873 58.03 83.98 -33.64
CA GLN A 873 59.27 84.61 -33.17
C GLN A 873 60.29 84.76 -34.29
N ILE A 874 60.42 83.76 -35.17
CA ILE A 874 61.26 83.81 -36.38
C ILE A 874 60.73 84.89 -37.33
N ALA A 875 59.41 84.97 -37.54
CA ALA A 875 58.78 86.03 -38.32
C ALA A 875 58.97 87.44 -37.71
N ARG A 876 59.16 87.54 -36.38
CA ARG A 876 59.53 88.78 -35.69
C ARG A 876 61.03 89.08 -35.70
N ALA A 877 61.89 88.05 -35.74
CA ALA A 877 63.35 88.18 -35.79
C ALA A 877 63.87 88.47 -37.21
N THR A 878 63.14 88.06 -38.26
CA THR A 878 63.34 88.53 -39.63
C THR A 878 62.57 89.84 -39.83
N GLY A 879 63.10 90.94 -39.31
CA GLY A 879 62.53 92.27 -39.50
C GLY A 879 62.41 92.63 -40.99
N THR A 880 61.26 92.34 -41.58
CA THR A 880 60.76 93.03 -42.77
C THR A 880 59.59 93.87 -42.32
N THR A 881 59.88 95.01 -41.70
CA THR A 881 58.88 96.07 -41.54
C THR A 881 58.82 96.83 -42.85
N THR A 882 57.77 96.65 -43.64
CA THR A 882 57.28 97.72 -44.51
C THR A 882 55.86 98.04 -44.10
N ASN A 883 55.74 99.01 -43.20
CA ASN A 883 54.54 99.80 -43.04
C ASN A 883 54.31 100.58 -44.33
N ASN A 884 53.17 100.42 -45.00
CA ASN A 884 52.23 101.55 -45.14
C ASN A 884 50.87 101.12 -45.70
N THR A 885 49.90 101.07 -44.79
CA THR A 885 48.69 101.91 -44.74
C THR A 885 47.92 102.23 -46.03
N GLN A 886 46.60 102.08 -45.89
CA GLN A 886 45.47 102.72 -46.60
C GLN A 886 44.98 102.07 -47.89
N ARG A 887 43.67 102.01 -48.16
CA ARG A 887 42.40 102.07 -47.39
C ARG A 887 41.30 101.91 -48.46
N ARG A 888 40.08 101.61 -47.99
CA ARG A 888 38.75 101.63 -48.68
C ARG A 888 38.37 100.29 -49.30
N GLY A 889 37.21 99.71 -49.00
CA GLY A 889 36.12 100.11 -48.12
C GLY A 889 34.93 99.18 -48.35
N VAL A 890 34.25 98.85 -47.25
CA VAL A 890 32.82 98.51 -47.05
C VAL A 890 31.96 98.36 -48.32
N ILE A 891 31.35 97.17 -48.52
CA ILE A 891 29.99 96.84 -48.04
C ILE A 891 30.05 95.46 -47.41
#